data_AF-A0A4U0TN20-F1
#
_entry.id   AF-A0A4U0TN20-F1
#
_cell.length_a   1.000
_cell.length_b   1.000
_cell.length_c   1.000
_cell.angle_alpha   90.00
_cell.angle_beta   90.00
_cell.angle_gamma   90.00
#
_symmetry.space_group_name_H-M   'P 1'
#
loop_
_entity.id
_entity.type
_entity.pdbx_description
1 polymer ?
#
loop_
_entity_poly.entity_id
_entity_poly.type
_entity_poly.pdbx_seq_one_letter_code
_entity_poly.pdbx_strand_id
1 'polypeptide(L)'
;MGIPRLLSRLQDAHAAPTKPLGRSPQAPHQTPHTLAMIDGPSFAHYILSTLENDAQRYPRASDTVLGPHITYAACTVEAIRWLRMLESHGFKIKAIFFDGALPPSKRPVRLQRLASYAHHLNVYKRVHDAALRSASGKPDDKSLAAVRRARMELAAPGFLVSAVLEALLVSEEFGGRVFVVPDEADRFCVAAARQVCHGESGDGGGEGVAIFGNDSDLCVFDSGARTRVVGLQGLVLRAAVEGGRAETVLEGTEVWPAKVAEGLGLDGEGLVELAWWMERDTRAPVKECRLRIGNAKGEREEEYAEFAAQYRLDTQMSVLESLQGDDEMRRRFARLDARIAELVQQVSCCDGETTGCAVEWDMFLPFLLEDPTRTSAWRVGAGLRRTAYEVLIASVGTPRAVIAEFKRAGERVSAAKLQAWDHEGLPDRLRVWRGKIRRYHESESSPERWDIIEETERWRSLVLRLLLDDFVQEGWALPSLEDLIAVVMGKSCREWRLVHLAAQYQACFYSLRILLQILQHTSDSLQGGSEHKEFEESMRELLEPLEGLPRIAKFFEPDHDVQGTSNERWLPVVEASLKAVDPEWAPPADVEGKGKKRKKRKRGMEGVPEARRPLGGRRESGRGPLAGNPFAALGAG
;
A
#
# COMPACT_ATOMS: atom_id res chain seq x y z
N MET A 1 -7.59 -1.22 15.01
CA MET A 1 -6.21 -0.93 15.40
C MET A 1 -6.24 -0.35 16.81
N GLY A 2 -5.12 -0.39 17.54
CA GLY A 2 -5.05 0.03 18.95
C GLY A 2 -5.54 -1.00 19.97
N ILE A 3 -5.88 -0.53 21.17
CA ILE A 3 -6.34 -1.35 22.30
C ILE A 3 -7.54 -2.25 21.92
N PRO A 4 -7.42 -3.59 22.07
CA PRO A 4 -8.47 -4.53 21.71
C PRO A 4 -9.81 -4.21 22.39
N ARG A 5 -10.88 -4.12 21.58
CA ARG A 5 -12.26 -3.92 22.05
C ARG A 5 -12.48 -2.68 22.93
N LEU A 6 -11.61 -1.66 22.85
CA LEU A 6 -11.77 -0.43 23.64
C LEU A 6 -13.10 0.25 23.32
N LEU A 7 -13.36 0.55 22.05
CA LEU A 7 -14.56 1.29 21.64
C LEU A 7 -15.85 0.54 21.99
N SER A 8 -15.93 -0.77 21.77
CA SER A 8 -17.11 -1.56 22.15
C SER A 8 -17.33 -1.54 23.67
N ARG A 9 -16.25 -1.62 24.46
CA ARG A 9 -16.36 -1.55 25.93
C ARG A 9 -16.78 -0.16 26.40
N LEU A 10 -16.35 0.91 25.72
CA LEU A 10 -16.82 2.27 25.98
C LEU A 10 -18.28 2.46 25.57
N GLN A 11 -18.73 1.83 24.47
CA GLN A 11 -20.13 1.82 24.06
C GLN A 11 -21.02 1.13 25.10
N ASP A 12 -20.63 -0.04 25.61
CA ASP A 12 -21.34 -0.75 26.68
C ASP A 12 -21.42 0.09 27.97
N ALA A 13 -20.40 0.90 28.23
CA ALA A 13 -20.37 1.86 29.33
C ALA A 13 -21.14 3.17 29.04
N HIS A 14 -21.82 3.27 27.89
CA HIS A 14 -22.54 4.46 27.42
C HIS A 14 -21.66 5.71 27.24
N ALA A 15 -20.34 5.51 27.11
CA ALA A 15 -19.32 6.55 26.95
C ALA A 15 -19.00 6.88 25.48
N ALA A 16 -19.57 6.12 24.53
CA ALA A 16 -19.35 6.25 23.09
C ALA A 16 -20.67 6.17 22.31
N PRO A 17 -21.60 7.12 22.47
CA PRO A 17 -22.91 7.05 21.84
C PRO A 17 -22.86 7.29 20.33
N THR A 18 -23.74 6.62 19.58
CA THR A 18 -24.03 6.97 18.18
C THR A 18 -25.04 8.10 18.13
N LYS A 19 -24.70 9.21 17.46
CA LYS A 19 -25.54 10.42 17.38
C LYS A 19 -25.43 11.11 16.02
N PRO A 20 -26.37 12.00 15.68
CA PRO A 20 -26.21 12.94 14.57
C PRO A 20 -25.00 13.84 14.81
N LEU A 21 -24.06 13.84 13.87
CA LEU A 21 -22.82 14.62 13.90
C LEU A 21 -22.96 15.94 13.14
N GLY A 22 -23.75 15.95 12.06
CA GLY A 22 -23.93 17.09 11.16
C GLY A 22 -25.09 16.91 10.19
N ARG A 23 -25.56 18.00 9.58
CA ARG A 23 -26.70 18.01 8.64
C ARG A 23 -26.39 18.85 7.40
N SER A 24 -26.96 18.45 6.26
CA SER A 24 -26.84 19.12 4.97
C SER A 24 -28.20 19.20 4.26
N PRO A 25 -28.56 20.29 3.56
CA PRO A 25 -27.80 21.53 3.44
C PRO A 25 -27.79 22.32 4.75
N GLN A 26 -26.65 22.92 5.09
CA GLN A 26 -26.60 23.90 6.17
C GLN A 26 -27.38 25.16 5.78
N ALA A 27 -27.99 25.83 6.76
CA ALA A 27 -28.60 27.14 6.52
C ALA A 27 -27.51 28.10 5.98
N PRO A 28 -27.79 28.95 4.98
CA PRO A 28 -26.79 29.76 4.26
C PRO A 28 -26.00 30.79 5.11
N HIS A 29 -26.24 30.86 6.42
CA HIS A 29 -25.55 31.71 7.38
C HIS A 29 -24.88 30.93 8.53
N GLN A 30 -24.91 29.59 8.53
CA GLN A 30 -24.18 28.78 9.50
C GLN A 30 -22.77 28.53 8.97
N THR A 31 -21.79 29.18 9.59
CA THR A 31 -20.38 28.81 9.42
C THR A 31 -20.17 27.39 9.95
N PRO A 32 -19.25 26.61 9.35
CA PRO A 32 -18.88 25.32 9.92
C PRO A 32 -18.41 25.53 11.36
N HIS A 33 -18.94 24.73 12.27
CA HIS A 33 -18.85 24.95 13.72
C HIS A 33 -17.82 24.02 14.39
N THR A 34 -17.36 23.00 13.65
CA THR A 34 -16.39 22.01 14.13
C THR A 34 -15.20 21.92 13.18
N LEU A 35 -13.99 22.10 13.70
CA LEU A 35 -12.75 21.83 12.98
C LEU A 35 -12.51 20.33 12.90
N ALA A 36 -12.18 19.83 11.71
CA ALA A 36 -11.91 18.41 11.47
C ALA A 36 -10.41 18.16 11.25
N MET A 37 -9.85 17.24 12.04
CA MET A 37 -8.53 16.64 11.85
C MET A 37 -8.73 15.23 11.32
N ILE A 38 -8.07 14.88 10.22
CA ILE A 38 -8.26 13.60 9.55
C ILE A 38 -6.98 12.76 9.63
N ASP A 39 -7.09 11.55 10.17
CA ASP A 39 -6.08 10.50 10.04
C ASP A 39 -6.13 9.95 8.60
N GLY A 40 -5.15 10.34 7.78
CA GLY A 40 -5.06 10.07 6.35
C GLY A 40 -4.99 8.57 6.01
N PRO A 41 -4.11 7.77 6.62
CA PRO A 41 -4.07 6.32 6.44
C PRO A 41 -5.41 5.65 6.75
N SER A 42 -6.00 5.91 7.93
CA SER A 42 -7.32 5.36 8.28
C SER A 42 -8.40 5.79 7.29
N PHE A 43 -8.35 7.05 6.84
CA PHE A 43 -9.26 7.62 5.86
C PHE A 43 -9.17 6.92 4.49
N ALA A 44 -7.96 6.73 3.96
CA ALA A 44 -7.76 6.05 2.68
C ALA A 44 -8.32 4.61 2.69
N HIS A 45 -8.09 3.87 3.79
CA HIS A 45 -8.65 2.53 3.98
C HIS A 45 -10.18 2.55 4.10
N TYR A 46 -10.74 3.53 4.79
CA TYR A 46 -12.19 3.70 4.89
C TYR A 46 -12.84 3.98 3.52
N ILE A 47 -12.23 4.82 2.69
CA ILE A 47 -12.71 5.11 1.33
C ILE A 47 -12.75 3.83 0.48
N LEU A 48 -11.67 3.05 0.49
CA LEU A 48 -11.66 1.77 -0.22
C LEU A 48 -12.78 0.84 0.27
N SER A 49 -12.91 0.67 1.59
CA SER A 49 -13.95 -0.21 2.17
C SER A 49 -15.36 0.23 1.77
N THR A 50 -15.63 1.54 1.74
CA THR A 50 -16.92 2.09 1.31
C THR A 50 -17.20 1.74 -0.16
N LEU A 51 -16.22 1.97 -1.05
CA LEU A 51 -16.36 1.64 -2.47
C LEU A 51 -16.53 0.13 -2.71
N GLU A 52 -15.81 -0.71 -1.97
CA GLU A 52 -15.96 -2.17 -2.04
C GLU A 52 -17.34 -2.62 -1.57
N ASN A 53 -17.87 -2.03 -0.50
CA ASN A 53 -19.21 -2.34 0.00
C ASN A 53 -20.30 -1.91 -0.99
N ASP A 54 -20.16 -0.75 -1.62
CA ASP A 54 -21.10 -0.28 -2.64
C ASP A 54 -21.04 -1.13 -3.91
N ALA A 55 -19.85 -1.54 -4.35
CA ALA A 55 -19.67 -2.46 -5.47
C ALA A 55 -20.31 -3.82 -5.22
N GLN A 56 -20.34 -4.29 -3.96
CA GLN A 56 -21.01 -5.54 -3.58
C GLN A 56 -22.53 -5.47 -3.63
N ARG A 57 -23.14 -4.30 -3.41
CA ARG A 57 -24.60 -4.10 -3.48
C ARG A 57 -25.14 -4.22 -4.91
N TYR A 58 -24.29 -3.98 -5.91
CA TYR A 58 -24.62 -4.07 -7.33
C TYR A 58 -23.69 -5.06 -8.04
N PRO A 59 -23.79 -6.37 -7.75
CA PRO A 59 -22.87 -7.36 -8.28
C PRO A 59 -22.97 -7.41 -9.82
N ARG A 60 -21.89 -6.99 -10.49
CA ARG A 60 -21.68 -7.24 -11.92
C ARG A 60 -21.20 -8.68 -12.13
N ALA A 61 -21.36 -9.22 -13.34
CA ALA A 61 -21.03 -10.59 -13.72
C ALA A 61 -19.53 -11.00 -13.64
N SER A 62 -18.66 -10.25 -12.93
CA SER A 62 -17.20 -10.38 -12.93
C SER A 62 -16.63 -11.06 -11.67
N ASP A 63 -17.39 -11.98 -11.11
CA ASP A 63 -17.10 -12.68 -9.86
C ASP A 63 -15.91 -13.67 -9.90
N THR A 64 -15.40 -13.92 -11.11
CA THR A 64 -14.21 -14.75 -11.38
C THR A 64 -12.94 -13.93 -11.66
N VAL A 65 -13.02 -12.60 -11.56
CA VAL A 65 -11.85 -11.73 -11.70
C VAL A 65 -11.06 -11.73 -10.39
N LEU A 66 -9.74 -11.93 -10.52
CA LEU A 66 -8.78 -11.89 -9.45
C LEU A 66 -8.40 -10.44 -9.12
N GLY A 67 -8.39 -10.13 -7.82
CA GLY A 67 -7.91 -8.85 -7.30
C GLY A 67 -8.98 -7.78 -7.09
N PRO A 68 -8.55 -6.55 -6.74
CA PRO A 68 -9.45 -5.46 -6.40
C PRO A 68 -10.19 -4.98 -7.66
N HIS A 69 -11.49 -4.75 -7.52
CA HIS A 69 -12.31 -4.13 -8.58
C HIS A 69 -12.26 -2.61 -8.54
N ILE A 70 -11.76 -2.04 -7.45
CA ILE A 70 -11.68 -0.60 -7.23
C ILE A 70 -10.30 -0.13 -7.66
N THR A 71 -10.26 0.85 -8.57
CA THR A 71 -9.00 1.45 -9.03
C THR A 71 -8.50 2.49 -8.04
N TYR A 72 -7.20 2.80 -8.10
CA TYR A 72 -6.65 3.91 -7.32
C TYR A 72 -7.33 5.23 -7.67
N ALA A 73 -7.63 5.50 -8.94
CA ALA A 73 -8.33 6.73 -9.33
C ALA A 73 -9.73 6.82 -8.70
N ALA A 74 -10.48 5.72 -8.68
CA ALA A 74 -11.79 5.69 -8.01
C ALA A 74 -11.68 6.08 -6.53
N CYS A 75 -10.69 5.54 -5.81
CA CYS A 75 -10.41 5.94 -4.42
C CYS A 75 -10.05 7.43 -4.30
N THR A 76 -9.24 7.98 -5.21
CA THR A 76 -8.84 9.39 -5.14
C THR A 76 -10.00 10.36 -5.38
N VAL A 77 -10.87 10.05 -6.35
CA VAL A 77 -12.07 10.85 -6.64
C VAL A 77 -13.03 10.80 -5.46
N GLU A 78 -13.24 9.60 -4.91
CA GLU A 78 -14.12 9.39 -3.77
C GLU A 78 -13.60 10.08 -2.50
N ALA A 79 -12.29 10.06 -2.26
CA ALA A 79 -11.69 10.76 -1.11
C ALA A 79 -11.98 12.27 -1.14
N ILE A 80 -11.80 12.93 -2.29
CA ILE A 80 -12.10 14.37 -2.44
C ILE A 80 -13.60 14.62 -2.28
N ARG A 81 -14.45 13.77 -2.91
CA ARG A 81 -15.92 13.88 -2.80
C ARG A 81 -16.38 13.74 -1.35
N TRP A 82 -15.78 12.82 -0.60
CA TRP A 82 -16.11 12.58 0.79
C TRP A 82 -15.71 13.75 1.70
N LEU A 83 -14.54 14.37 1.49
CA LEU A 83 -14.14 15.56 2.25
C LEU A 83 -15.10 16.73 2.01
N ARG A 84 -15.53 16.96 0.76
CA ARG A 84 -16.56 17.96 0.43
C ARG A 84 -17.90 17.64 1.09
N MET A 85 -18.27 16.35 1.14
CA MET A 85 -19.45 15.91 1.88
C MET A 85 -19.31 16.25 3.37
N LEU A 86 -18.15 16.00 3.97
CA LEU A 86 -17.93 16.33 5.38
C LEU A 86 -18.06 17.85 5.63
N GLU A 87 -17.51 18.68 4.74
CA GLU A 87 -17.67 20.13 4.81
C GLU A 87 -19.14 20.58 4.67
N SER A 88 -19.90 19.95 3.76
CA SER A 88 -21.34 20.25 3.59
C SER A 88 -22.19 19.87 4.80
N HIS A 89 -21.68 19.05 5.72
CA HIS A 89 -22.33 18.66 6.97
C HIS A 89 -21.87 19.47 8.19
N GLY A 90 -21.13 20.56 7.99
CA GLY A 90 -20.80 21.53 9.04
C GLY A 90 -19.45 21.38 9.70
N PHE A 91 -18.57 20.61 9.09
CA PHE A 91 -17.17 20.52 9.49
C PHE A 91 -16.32 21.44 8.62
N LYS A 92 -15.18 21.87 9.14
CA LYS A 92 -14.15 22.57 8.37
C LYS A 92 -12.88 21.75 8.44
N ILE A 93 -12.44 21.21 7.30
CA ILE A 93 -11.19 20.44 7.27
C ILE A 93 -10.06 21.38 7.64
N LYS A 94 -9.41 21.12 8.77
CA LYS A 94 -8.30 21.95 9.26
C LYS A 94 -6.97 21.34 8.86
N ALA A 95 -6.83 20.03 9.03
CA ALA A 95 -5.62 19.30 8.66
C ALA A 95 -5.92 17.82 8.34
N ILE A 96 -5.12 17.26 7.42
CA ILE A 96 -5.12 15.85 7.04
C ILE A 96 -3.69 15.35 7.23
N PHE A 97 -3.47 14.41 8.15
CA PHE A 97 -2.15 13.93 8.52
C PHE A 97 -1.89 12.55 7.92
N PHE A 98 -0.70 12.35 7.34
CA PHE A 98 -0.24 11.08 6.80
C PHE A 98 1.05 10.64 7.49
N ASP A 99 1.16 9.34 7.76
CA ASP A 99 2.35 8.74 8.37
C ASP A 99 3.60 9.04 7.53
N GLY A 100 4.68 9.38 8.21
CA GLY A 100 6.02 9.43 7.61
C GLY A 100 6.92 8.32 8.14
N ALA A 101 6.88 8.01 9.44
CA ALA A 101 7.62 6.87 9.95
C ALA A 101 6.91 6.19 11.11
N LEU A 102 6.93 4.86 11.09
CA LEU A 102 6.52 4.09 12.26
C LEU A 102 7.68 3.96 13.25
N PRO A 103 7.41 4.00 14.56
CA PRO A 103 8.45 3.88 15.56
C PRO A 103 9.17 2.50 15.50
N PRO A 104 10.46 2.44 15.91
CA PRO A 104 11.22 1.19 15.96
C PRO A 104 10.54 0.08 16.77
N SER A 105 9.83 0.44 17.85
CA SER A 105 9.07 -0.49 18.70
C SER A 105 7.99 -1.26 17.93
N LYS A 106 7.47 -0.71 16.82
CA LYS A 106 6.45 -1.37 15.96
C LYS A 106 7.04 -2.30 14.90
N ARG A 107 8.34 -2.60 14.93
CA ARG A 107 8.98 -3.59 14.05
C ARG A 107 8.32 -4.98 14.10
N PRO A 108 7.98 -5.55 15.26
CA PRO A 108 7.27 -6.84 15.31
C PRO A 108 5.91 -6.79 14.64
N VAL A 109 5.19 -5.67 14.75
CA VAL A 109 3.89 -5.45 14.10
C VAL A 109 4.03 -5.45 12.58
N ARG A 110 5.08 -4.82 12.04
CA ARG A 110 5.38 -4.84 10.59
C ARG A 110 5.61 -6.26 10.08
N LEU A 111 6.41 -7.06 10.80
CA LEU A 111 6.65 -8.47 10.47
C LEU A 111 5.37 -9.31 10.55
N GLN A 112 4.56 -9.12 11.60
CA GLN A 112 3.29 -9.82 11.77
C GLN A 112 2.31 -9.51 10.64
N ARG A 113 2.17 -8.24 10.25
CA ARG A 113 1.34 -7.82 9.11
C ARG A 113 1.83 -8.49 7.82
N LEU A 114 3.15 -8.55 7.60
CA LEU A 114 3.74 -9.17 6.41
C LEU A 114 3.54 -10.68 6.36
N ALA A 115 3.62 -11.36 7.52
CA ALA A 115 3.31 -12.77 7.65
C ALA A 115 1.80 -13.07 7.45
N SER A 116 0.93 -12.27 8.05
CA SER A 116 -0.53 -12.39 7.88
C SER A 116 -0.95 -12.21 6.43
N TYR A 117 -0.35 -11.24 5.75
CA TYR A 117 -0.56 -11.04 4.31
C TYR A 117 -0.16 -12.28 3.49
N ALA A 118 1.05 -12.81 3.70
CA ALA A 118 1.51 -14.01 2.99
C ALA A 118 0.56 -15.21 3.24
N HIS A 119 0.05 -15.34 4.45
CA HIS A 119 -0.94 -16.36 4.79
C HIS A 119 -2.27 -16.17 4.04
N HIS A 120 -2.85 -14.97 4.09
CA HIS A 120 -4.14 -14.67 3.46
C HIS A 120 -4.07 -14.79 1.94
N LEU A 121 -2.95 -14.41 1.32
CA LEU A 121 -2.72 -14.58 -0.12
C LEU A 121 -2.76 -16.07 -0.52
N ASN A 122 -2.13 -16.95 0.28
CA ASN A 122 -2.16 -18.40 0.06
C ASN A 122 -3.57 -18.98 0.25
N VAL A 123 -4.31 -18.52 1.26
CA VAL A 123 -5.72 -18.91 1.47
C VAL A 123 -6.56 -18.49 0.26
N TYR A 124 -6.43 -17.24 -0.18
CA TYR A 124 -7.18 -16.70 -1.30
C TYR A 124 -6.92 -17.49 -2.60
N LYS A 125 -5.65 -17.77 -2.94
CA LYS A 125 -5.32 -18.63 -4.09
C LYS A 125 -5.96 -20.01 -3.99
N ARG A 126 -5.83 -20.70 -2.85
CA ARG A 126 -6.39 -22.05 -2.68
C ARG A 126 -7.91 -22.06 -2.84
N VAL A 127 -8.61 -21.09 -2.25
CA VAL A 127 -10.07 -20.96 -2.35
C VAL A 127 -10.49 -20.64 -3.78
N HIS A 128 -9.79 -19.72 -4.44
CA HIS A 128 -10.04 -19.37 -5.85
C HIS A 128 -9.84 -20.57 -6.78
N ASP A 129 -8.71 -21.27 -6.68
CA ASP A 129 -8.42 -22.41 -7.56
C ASP A 129 -9.37 -23.58 -7.29
N ALA A 130 -9.84 -23.75 -6.04
CA ALA A 130 -10.88 -24.72 -5.72
C ALA A 130 -12.23 -24.34 -6.35
N ALA A 131 -12.61 -23.07 -6.29
CA ALA A 131 -13.83 -22.57 -6.93
C ALA A 131 -13.81 -22.78 -8.46
N LEU A 132 -12.65 -22.60 -9.10
CA LEU A 132 -12.47 -22.88 -10.52
C LEU A 132 -12.48 -24.38 -10.86
N ARG A 133 -11.90 -25.25 -10.02
CA ARG A 133 -11.88 -26.71 -10.28
C ARG A 133 -13.22 -27.39 -10.04
N SER A 134 -13.99 -26.93 -9.06
CA SER A 134 -15.36 -27.42 -8.80
C SER A 134 -16.33 -27.02 -9.91
N ALA A 135 -15.96 -26.03 -10.72
CA ALA A 135 -16.67 -25.53 -11.86
C ALA A 135 -16.36 -26.36 -13.13
N SER A 136 -17.04 -27.50 -13.32
CA SER A 136 -17.26 -28.07 -14.66
C SER A 136 -18.32 -27.27 -15.46
N GLY A 137 -18.43 -25.96 -15.17
CA GLY A 137 -19.51 -25.01 -15.50
C GLY A 137 -19.31 -23.67 -14.77
N LYS A 138 -20.34 -22.82 -14.60
CA LYS A 138 -20.24 -21.60 -13.76
C LYS A 138 -20.02 -21.97 -12.28
N PRO A 139 -19.19 -21.23 -11.52
CA PRO A 139 -19.03 -21.46 -10.08
C PRO A 139 -20.37 -21.39 -9.35
N ASP A 140 -20.58 -22.24 -8.35
CA ASP A 140 -21.77 -22.14 -7.51
C ASP A 140 -21.68 -20.91 -6.57
N ASP A 141 -22.82 -20.41 -6.11
CA ASP A 141 -22.90 -19.19 -5.28
C ASP A 141 -22.11 -19.33 -3.97
N LYS A 142 -21.98 -20.56 -3.44
CA LYS A 142 -21.23 -20.85 -2.21
C LYS A 142 -19.73 -20.70 -2.42
N SER A 143 -19.18 -21.26 -3.48
CA SER A 143 -17.75 -21.12 -3.82
C SER A 143 -17.42 -19.67 -4.10
N LEU A 144 -18.31 -18.96 -4.80
CA LEU A 144 -18.14 -17.55 -5.05
C LEU A 144 -18.18 -16.70 -3.77
N ALA A 145 -19.12 -16.97 -2.87
CA ALA A 145 -19.15 -16.30 -1.56
C ALA A 145 -17.90 -16.59 -0.73
N ALA A 146 -17.30 -17.79 -0.86
CA ALA A 146 -16.03 -18.11 -0.22
C ALA A 146 -14.86 -17.32 -0.83
N VAL A 147 -14.80 -17.20 -2.17
CA VAL A 147 -13.79 -16.37 -2.86
C VAL A 147 -13.92 -14.91 -2.46
N ARG A 148 -15.13 -14.37 -2.42
CA ARG A 148 -15.39 -12.98 -1.97
C ARG A 148 -14.91 -12.76 -0.54
N ARG A 149 -15.26 -13.66 0.39
CA ARG A 149 -14.78 -13.58 1.78
C ARG A 149 -13.26 -13.63 1.86
N ALA A 150 -12.63 -14.60 1.19
CA ALA A 150 -11.17 -14.72 1.18
C ALA A 150 -10.48 -13.49 0.57
N ARG A 151 -11.12 -12.80 -0.39
CA ARG A 151 -10.64 -11.53 -0.95
C ARG A 151 -10.71 -10.40 0.07
N MET A 152 -11.78 -10.29 0.85
CA MET A 152 -11.93 -9.25 1.88
C MET A 152 -10.90 -9.37 3.01
N GLU A 153 -10.35 -10.56 3.23
CA GLU A 153 -9.27 -10.80 4.18
C GLU A 153 -7.89 -10.37 3.64
N LEU A 154 -7.77 -10.08 2.34
CA LEU A 154 -6.51 -9.58 1.79
C LEU A 154 -6.21 -8.18 2.32
N ALA A 155 -4.92 -7.89 2.46
CA ALA A 155 -4.49 -6.52 2.71
C ALA A 155 -4.96 -5.61 1.56
N ALA A 156 -5.24 -4.35 1.90
CA ALA A 156 -5.56 -3.34 0.91
C ALA A 156 -4.43 -3.21 -0.14
N PRO A 157 -4.73 -2.73 -1.36
CA PRO A 157 -3.73 -2.52 -2.40
C PRO A 157 -2.55 -1.68 -1.90
N GLY A 158 -1.32 -2.12 -2.19
CA GLY A 158 -0.10 -1.63 -1.53
C GLY A 158 0.17 -0.12 -1.66
N PHE A 159 -0.38 0.51 -2.70
CA PHE A 159 -0.18 1.94 -3.01
C PHE A 159 -1.40 2.82 -2.72
N LEU A 160 -2.42 2.31 -2.00
CA LEU A 160 -3.68 3.02 -1.75
C LEU A 160 -3.46 4.37 -1.06
N VAL A 161 -2.74 4.35 0.07
CA VAL A 161 -2.51 5.54 0.90
C VAL A 161 -1.74 6.59 0.10
N SER A 162 -0.68 6.18 -0.59
CA SER A 162 0.15 7.04 -1.44
C SER A 162 -0.65 7.66 -2.59
N ALA A 163 -1.54 6.89 -3.23
CA ALA A 163 -2.41 7.41 -4.29
C ALA A 163 -3.38 8.49 -3.78
N VAL A 164 -4.00 8.26 -2.61
CA VAL A 164 -4.90 9.24 -1.97
C VAL A 164 -4.12 10.49 -1.55
N LEU A 165 -2.95 10.32 -0.92
CA LEU A 165 -2.05 11.42 -0.56
C LEU A 165 -1.71 12.29 -1.77
N GLU A 166 -1.23 11.68 -2.85
CA GLU A 166 -0.87 12.37 -4.10
C GLU A 166 -2.02 13.17 -4.70
N ALA A 167 -3.25 12.65 -4.63
CA ALA A 167 -4.45 13.34 -5.11
C ALA A 167 -4.88 14.50 -4.21
N LEU A 168 -4.74 14.36 -2.88
CA LEU A 168 -5.07 15.42 -1.95
C LEU A 168 -4.05 16.56 -2.03
N LEU A 169 -2.76 16.25 -2.17
CA LEU A 169 -1.69 17.26 -2.28
C LEU A 169 -1.88 18.22 -3.47
N VAL A 170 -2.50 17.74 -4.55
CA VAL A 170 -2.71 18.55 -5.76
C VAL A 170 -4.10 19.14 -5.87
N SER A 171 -4.97 18.82 -4.92
CA SER A 171 -6.29 19.42 -4.81
C SER A 171 -6.13 20.88 -4.44
N GLU A 172 -6.71 21.78 -5.22
CA GLU A 172 -6.74 23.21 -4.90
C GLU A 172 -7.46 23.49 -3.57
N GLU A 173 -8.44 22.65 -3.23
CA GLU A 173 -9.26 22.80 -2.02
C GLU A 173 -8.53 22.31 -0.76
N PHE A 174 -7.82 21.18 -0.86
CA PHE A 174 -7.30 20.48 0.33
C PHE A 174 -5.77 20.42 0.41
N GLY A 175 -5.03 20.64 -0.68
CA GLY A 175 -3.58 20.44 -0.73
C GLY A 175 -2.82 21.26 0.32
N GLY A 176 -3.26 22.50 0.56
CA GLY A 176 -2.70 23.37 1.60
C GLY A 176 -2.93 22.89 3.04
N ARG A 177 -3.70 21.82 3.26
CA ARG A 177 -4.08 21.27 4.57
C ARG A 177 -3.57 19.84 4.79
N VAL A 178 -2.81 19.30 3.83
CA VAL A 178 -2.24 17.96 3.91
C VAL A 178 -0.82 18.04 4.48
N PHE A 179 -0.52 17.16 5.43
CA PHE A 179 0.77 17.08 6.10
C PHE A 179 1.24 15.63 6.14
N VAL A 180 2.45 15.38 5.66
CA VAL A 180 3.18 14.14 5.96
C VAL A 180 4.07 14.43 7.16
N VAL A 181 3.99 13.62 8.21
CA VAL A 181 4.62 13.90 9.51
C VAL A 181 5.71 12.88 9.82
N PRO A 182 6.79 13.22 10.54
CA PRO A 182 7.91 12.30 10.82
C PRO A 182 7.61 11.26 11.93
N ASP A 183 6.34 10.90 12.08
CA ASP A 183 5.81 10.00 13.10
C ASP A 183 4.49 9.41 12.56
N GLU A 184 3.69 8.83 13.44
CA GLU A 184 2.32 8.39 13.15
C GLU A 184 1.34 9.58 13.07
N ALA A 185 0.42 9.52 12.11
CA ALA A 185 -0.55 10.58 11.81
C ALA A 185 -1.54 10.85 12.97
N ASP A 186 -1.88 9.82 13.74
CA ASP A 186 -2.81 9.87 14.86
C ASP A 186 -2.29 10.79 15.98
N ARG A 187 -1.01 10.70 16.33
CA ARG A 187 -0.34 11.56 17.31
C ARG A 187 -0.39 13.02 16.89
N PHE A 188 -0.22 13.30 15.60
CA PHE A 188 -0.31 14.65 15.06
C PHE A 188 -1.76 15.18 14.97
N CYS A 189 -2.75 14.30 14.76
CA CYS A 189 -4.16 14.68 14.91
C CYS A 189 -4.45 15.17 16.33
N VAL A 190 -3.94 14.47 17.35
CA VAL A 190 -4.09 14.86 18.76
C VAL A 190 -3.33 16.16 19.05
N ALA A 191 -2.09 16.29 18.58
CA ALA A 191 -1.29 17.50 18.77
C ALA A 191 -1.99 18.74 18.18
N ALA A 192 -2.53 18.63 16.96
CA ALA A 192 -3.28 19.70 16.31
C ALA A 192 -4.57 20.05 17.08
N ALA A 193 -5.29 19.04 17.59
CA ALA A 193 -6.48 19.27 18.41
C ALA A 193 -6.16 19.99 19.73
N ARG A 194 -5.06 19.61 20.39
CA ARG A 194 -4.57 20.31 21.60
C ARG A 194 -4.19 21.75 21.30
N GLN A 195 -3.45 22.01 20.23
CA GLN A 195 -3.02 23.37 19.85
C GLN A 195 -4.22 24.31 19.68
N VAL A 196 -5.29 23.84 19.02
CA VAL A 196 -6.56 24.58 18.90
C VAL A 196 -7.22 24.79 20.26
N CYS A 197 -7.28 23.75 21.09
CA CYS A 197 -7.91 23.84 22.40
C CYS A 197 -7.20 24.84 23.34
N HIS A 198 -5.87 24.94 23.28
CA HIS A 198 -5.05 25.83 24.11
C HIS A 198 -4.93 27.26 23.57
N GLY A 199 -4.98 27.45 22.25
CA GLY A 199 -4.81 28.76 21.60
C GLY A 199 -5.95 29.75 21.82
N GLU A 200 -7.14 29.29 22.20
CA GLU A 200 -8.30 30.14 22.49
C GLU A 200 -8.43 30.42 23.99
N SER A 201 -7.53 31.28 24.48
CA SER A 201 -7.65 31.89 25.82
C SER A 201 -8.61 33.09 25.74
N GLY A 202 -9.92 32.84 25.75
CA GLY A 202 -10.91 33.92 25.87
C GLY A 202 -12.32 33.52 25.47
N ASP A 203 -13.22 33.47 26.46
CA ASP A 203 -14.66 33.18 26.38
C ASP A 203 -15.06 31.81 25.81
N GLY A 204 -15.91 31.09 26.55
CA GLY A 204 -16.34 29.71 26.29
C GLY A 204 -17.23 29.49 25.05
N GLY A 205 -16.88 30.09 23.91
CA GLY A 205 -17.59 30.03 22.62
C GLY A 205 -16.76 29.58 21.41
N GLY A 206 -15.52 29.11 21.60
CA GLY A 206 -14.66 28.69 20.48
C GLY A 206 -15.08 27.38 19.78
N GLU A 207 -14.68 27.20 18.52
CA GLU A 207 -15.05 26.07 17.66
C GLU A 207 -14.66 24.72 18.28
N GLY A 208 -15.53 23.70 18.17
CA GLY A 208 -15.22 22.34 18.63
C GLY A 208 -14.23 21.64 17.70
N VAL A 209 -13.54 20.60 18.18
CA VAL A 209 -12.61 19.80 17.33
C VAL A 209 -13.10 18.36 17.21
N ALA A 210 -13.08 17.82 16.00
CA ALA A 210 -13.34 16.41 15.72
C ALA A 210 -12.12 15.77 15.04
N ILE A 211 -11.60 14.71 15.65
CA ILE A 211 -10.60 13.83 15.04
C ILE A 211 -11.32 12.66 14.38
N PHE A 212 -11.12 12.46 13.08
CA PHE A 212 -11.66 11.32 12.35
C PHE A 212 -10.56 10.28 12.13
N GLY A 213 -10.75 9.10 12.71
CA GLY A 213 -9.79 7.99 12.64
C GLY A 213 -10.42 6.69 13.13
N ASN A 214 -9.78 5.56 12.85
CA ASN A 214 -10.25 4.24 13.31
C ASN A 214 -9.32 3.61 14.36
N ASP A 215 -8.23 4.28 14.74
CA ASP A 215 -7.40 3.81 15.83
C ASP A 215 -8.09 4.12 17.16
N SER A 216 -8.27 3.08 17.98
CA SER A 216 -8.87 3.25 19.29
C SER A 216 -7.97 4.01 20.26
N ASP A 217 -6.66 4.04 20.00
CA ASP A 217 -5.68 4.73 20.85
C ASP A 217 -5.94 6.25 20.88
N LEU A 218 -6.54 6.81 19.82
CA LEU A 218 -7.04 8.19 19.77
C LEU A 218 -8.00 8.53 20.93
N CYS A 219 -8.74 7.55 21.46
CA CYS A 219 -9.68 7.76 22.56
C CYS A 219 -8.99 7.80 23.94
N VAL A 220 -7.71 7.43 24.01
CA VAL A 220 -6.92 7.35 25.24
C VAL A 220 -6.08 8.61 25.42
N PHE A 221 -5.57 9.17 24.33
CA PHE A 221 -4.85 10.44 24.36
C PHE A 221 -5.70 11.53 25.03
N ASP A 222 -5.06 12.29 25.93
CA ASP A 222 -5.60 13.60 26.27
C ASP A 222 -5.54 14.46 25.00
N SER A 223 -6.68 14.82 24.43
CA SER A 223 -6.78 15.60 23.19
C SER A 223 -7.38 16.98 23.43
N GLY A 224 -7.57 17.37 24.70
CA GLY A 224 -8.26 18.60 25.10
C GLY A 224 -9.75 18.43 25.35
N ALA A 225 -10.32 19.28 26.21
CA ALA A 225 -11.70 19.17 26.70
C ALA A 225 -12.80 19.33 25.62
N ARG A 226 -12.46 19.98 24.51
CA ARG A 226 -13.39 20.26 23.39
C ARG A 226 -13.21 19.32 22.20
N THR A 227 -12.40 18.27 22.38
CA THR A 227 -12.10 17.32 21.31
C THR A 227 -12.98 16.08 21.42
N ARG A 228 -13.57 15.72 20.27
CA ARG A 228 -14.24 14.43 20.08
C ARG A 228 -13.48 13.60 19.05
N VAL A 229 -13.48 12.29 19.25
CA VAL A 229 -12.96 11.29 18.33
C VAL A 229 -14.15 10.61 17.65
N VAL A 230 -14.14 10.58 16.33
CA VAL A 230 -15.21 10.03 15.50
C VAL A 230 -14.66 8.87 14.67
N GLY A 231 -15.24 7.69 14.88
CA GLY A 231 -14.86 6.48 14.14
C GLY A 231 -15.36 6.52 12.70
N LEU A 232 -14.47 6.48 11.70
CA LEU A 232 -14.84 6.49 10.28
C LEU A 232 -15.71 5.29 9.88
N GLN A 233 -15.35 4.08 10.34
CA GLN A 233 -16.08 2.84 10.02
C GLN A 233 -17.52 2.78 10.58
N GLY A 234 -17.88 3.70 11.48
CA GLY A 234 -19.22 3.82 12.05
C GLY A 234 -20.08 4.90 11.41
N LEU A 235 -19.58 5.61 10.38
CA LEU A 235 -20.29 6.72 9.76
C LEU A 235 -21.39 6.25 8.81
N VAL A 236 -22.58 6.83 8.97
CA VAL A 236 -23.74 6.53 8.14
C VAL A 236 -24.38 7.84 7.68
N LEU A 237 -24.63 7.95 6.37
CA LEU A 237 -25.41 9.04 5.81
C LEU A 237 -26.88 8.63 5.70
N ARG A 238 -27.78 9.33 6.37
CA ARG A 238 -29.23 9.10 6.29
C ARG A 238 -29.92 10.23 5.57
N ALA A 239 -30.82 9.90 4.66
CA ALA A 239 -31.77 10.87 4.14
C ALA A 239 -32.84 11.17 5.21
N ALA A 240 -33.07 12.44 5.47
CA ALA A 240 -34.13 12.94 6.32
C ALA A 240 -35.01 13.90 5.51
N VAL A 241 -36.32 13.91 5.81
CA VAL A 241 -37.25 14.90 5.25
C VAL A 241 -37.80 15.68 6.41
N GLU A 242 -37.31 16.90 6.60
CA GLU A 242 -37.78 17.80 7.65
C GLU A 242 -38.33 19.07 6.98
N GLY A 243 -39.57 19.44 7.32
CA GLY A 243 -40.24 20.61 6.74
C GLY A 243 -40.45 20.59 5.21
N GLY A 244 -40.41 19.42 4.57
CA GLY A 244 -40.59 19.29 3.11
C GLY A 244 -39.33 19.54 2.27
N ARG A 245 -38.16 19.70 2.90
CA ARG A 245 -36.85 19.74 2.22
C ARG A 245 -36.12 18.42 2.42
N ALA A 246 -35.41 17.97 1.37
CA ALA A 246 -34.52 16.82 1.47
C ALA A 246 -33.25 17.24 2.21
N GLU A 247 -33.03 16.66 3.38
CA GLU A 247 -31.81 16.82 4.17
C GLU A 247 -31.05 15.49 4.22
N THR A 248 -29.73 15.56 4.41
CA THR A 248 -28.92 14.42 4.77
C THR A 248 -28.30 14.64 6.13
N VAL A 249 -28.40 13.63 6.99
CA VAL A 249 -27.84 13.62 8.34
C VAL A 249 -26.66 12.66 8.36
N LEU A 250 -25.50 13.16 8.78
CA LEU A 250 -24.33 12.34 9.05
C LEU A 250 -24.42 11.85 10.49
N GLU A 251 -24.51 10.54 10.68
CA GLU A 251 -24.51 9.89 11.99
C GLU A 251 -23.22 9.12 12.21
N GLY A 252 -22.77 9.03 13.45
CA GLY A 252 -21.60 8.25 13.81
C GLY A 252 -21.43 8.10 15.31
N THR A 253 -20.51 7.22 15.67
CA THR A 253 -20.07 7.03 17.06
C THR A 253 -19.03 8.10 17.39
N GLU A 254 -19.30 8.89 18.42
CA GLU A 254 -18.34 9.86 18.96
C GLU A 254 -17.91 9.49 20.39
N VAL A 255 -16.63 9.70 20.67
CA VAL A 255 -16.04 9.58 22.01
C VAL A 255 -15.45 10.93 22.38
N TRP A 256 -15.70 11.39 23.61
CA TRP A 256 -15.13 12.62 24.14
C TRP A 256 -14.14 12.25 25.26
N PRO A 257 -12.84 12.07 24.99
CA PRO A 257 -11.90 11.54 25.99
C PRO A 257 -12.00 12.26 27.34
N ALA A 258 -11.99 13.59 27.35
CA ALA A 258 -12.13 14.37 28.58
C ALA A 258 -13.44 14.09 29.34
N LYS A 259 -14.58 13.96 28.65
CA LYS A 259 -15.88 13.66 29.29
C LYS A 259 -15.95 12.21 29.77
N VAL A 260 -15.27 11.29 29.09
CA VAL A 260 -15.15 9.90 29.54
C VAL A 260 -14.32 9.83 30.82
N ALA A 261 -13.19 10.55 30.88
CA ALA A 261 -12.38 10.67 32.08
C ALA A 261 -13.20 11.22 33.25
N GLU A 262 -13.87 12.36 33.05
CA GLU A 262 -14.74 13.00 34.05
C GLU A 262 -15.86 12.07 34.53
N GLY A 263 -16.58 11.43 33.60
CA GLY A 263 -17.68 10.51 33.92
C GLY A 263 -17.23 9.25 34.67
N LEU A 264 -15.97 8.85 34.53
CA LEU A 264 -15.35 7.74 35.28
C LEU A 264 -14.61 8.22 36.54
N GLY A 265 -14.62 9.52 36.84
CA GLY A 265 -13.89 10.14 37.94
C GLY A 265 -12.37 9.91 37.84
N LEU A 266 -11.83 9.97 36.63
CA LEU A 266 -10.40 9.82 36.33
C LEU A 266 -9.75 11.19 36.20
N ASP A 267 -8.57 11.34 36.80
CA ASP A 267 -7.73 12.53 36.73
C ASP A 267 -6.40 12.24 36.01
N GLY A 268 -5.78 13.27 35.45
CA GLY A 268 -4.47 13.19 34.80
C GLY A 268 -4.36 12.06 33.76
N GLU A 269 -3.42 11.14 33.98
CA GLU A 269 -3.17 9.97 33.12
C GLU A 269 -4.18 8.81 33.35
N GLY A 270 -5.28 9.03 34.07
CA GLY A 270 -6.22 7.96 34.45
C GLY A 270 -6.85 7.20 33.28
N LEU A 271 -7.03 7.82 32.11
CA LEU A 271 -7.44 7.10 30.89
C LEU A 271 -6.35 6.19 30.33
N VAL A 272 -5.08 6.58 30.44
CA VAL A 272 -3.93 5.77 30.02
C VAL A 272 -3.79 4.55 30.93
N GLU A 273 -3.95 4.71 32.25
CA GLU A 273 -3.94 3.58 33.18
C GLU A 273 -5.14 2.64 32.96
N LEU A 274 -6.33 3.18 32.68
CA LEU A 274 -7.50 2.39 32.31
C LEU A 274 -7.21 1.55 31.05
N ALA A 275 -6.66 2.20 30.02
CA ALA A 275 -6.27 1.60 28.76
C ALA A 275 -5.26 0.46 28.94
N TRP A 276 -4.25 0.64 29.78
CA TRP A 276 -3.25 -0.38 30.10
C TRP A 276 -3.89 -1.65 30.70
N TRP A 277 -4.80 -1.48 31.66
CA TRP A 277 -5.55 -2.62 32.22
C TRP A 277 -6.44 -3.31 31.19
N MET A 278 -7.03 -2.52 30.30
CA MET A 278 -7.90 -3.01 29.22
C MET A 278 -7.14 -3.78 28.14
N GLU A 279 -5.88 -3.43 27.87
CA GLU A 279 -5.02 -4.18 26.95
C GLU A 279 -4.66 -5.56 27.52
N ARG A 280 -4.31 -5.62 28.80
CA ARG A 280 -3.89 -6.86 29.49
C ARG A 280 -5.06 -7.80 29.72
N ASP A 281 -6.23 -7.25 30.05
CA ASP A 281 -7.46 -8.00 30.24
C ASP A 281 -8.47 -7.62 29.16
N THR A 282 -8.32 -8.24 27.99
CA THR A 282 -9.13 -7.99 26.79
C THR A 282 -10.62 -8.29 26.96
N ARG A 283 -11.03 -8.94 28.07
CA ARG A 283 -12.41 -9.30 28.37
C ARG A 283 -13.01 -8.57 29.56
N ALA A 284 -12.19 -7.97 30.43
CA ALA A 284 -12.70 -7.20 31.56
C ALA A 284 -13.52 -5.97 31.10
N PRO A 285 -14.69 -5.71 31.72
CA PRO A 285 -15.49 -4.53 31.47
C PRO A 285 -14.85 -3.27 32.05
N VAL A 286 -15.21 -2.10 31.53
CA VAL A 286 -14.64 -0.79 31.94
C VAL A 286 -14.67 -0.57 33.45
N LYS A 287 -15.79 -0.92 34.10
CA LYS A 287 -15.97 -0.77 35.56
C LYS A 287 -14.95 -1.61 36.35
N GLU A 288 -14.62 -2.80 35.88
CA GLU A 288 -13.65 -3.66 36.54
C GLU A 288 -12.22 -3.11 36.36
N CYS A 289 -11.85 -2.72 35.14
CA CYS A 289 -10.56 -2.06 34.88
C CYS A 289 -10.41 -0.78 35.71
N ARG A 290 -11.49 0.02 35.84
CA ARG A 290 -11.50 1.24 36.66
C ARG A 290 -11.17 0.98 38.14
N LEU A 291 -11.61 -0.14 38.71
CA LEU A 291 -11.32 -0.52 40.10
C LEU A 291 -9.85 -0.94 40.30
N ARG A 292 -9.13 -1.28 39.22
CA ARG A 292 -7.71 -1.66 39.27
C ARG A 292 -6.77 -0.44 39.21
N ILE A 293 -7.28 0.73 38.83
CA ILE A 293 -6.51 1.98 38.75
C ILE A 293 -6.05 2.41 40.15
N GLY A 294 -4.80 2.84 40.27
CA GLY A 294 -4.14 3.19 41.53
C GLY A 294 -3.61 2.00 42.32
N ASN A 295 -3.93 0.75 41.92
CA ASN A 295 -3.38 -0.47 42.51
C ASN A 295 -2.10 -0.95 41.81
N ALA A 296 -1.61 -0.23 40.81
CA ALA A 296 -0.43 -0.59 40.01
C ALA A 296 0.92 -0.48 40.75
N LYS A 297 0.95 -0.40 42.08
CA LYS A 297 2.20 -0.25 42.86
C LYS A 297 2.99 -1.57 42.91
N GLY A 298 4.21 -1.59 42.34
CA GLY A 298 5.17 -2.71 42.38
C GLY A 298 5.91 -2.95 41.06
N GLU A 299 6.47 -4.15 40.86
CA GLU A 299 7.28 -4.66 39.71
C GLU A 299 6.74 -4.38 38.29
N ARG A 300 5.56 -3.77 38.16
CA ARG A 300 4.85 -3.45 36.90
C ARG A 300 4.92 -1.97 36.53
N GLU A 301 5.62 -1.15 37.32
CA GLU A 301 5.80 0.28 37.07
C GLU A 301 6.58 0.54 35.76
N GLU A 302 7.57 -0.30 35.43
CA GLU A 302 8.37 -0.17 34.20
C GLU A 302 7.53 -0.47 32.95
N GLU A 303 6.80 -1.59 32.92
CA GLU A 303 5.91 -1.92 31.80
C GLU A 303 4.76 -0.92 31.63
N TYR A 304 4.24 -0.38 32.73
CA TYR A 304 3.26 0.71 32.67
C TYR A 304 3.91 2.00 32.12
N ALA A 305 5.11 2.35 32.57
CA ALA A 305 5.81 3.54 32.09
C ALA A 305 6.11 3.45 30.58
N GLU A 306 6.52 2.29 30.07
CA GLU A 306 6.71 2.04 28.64
C GLU A 306 5.40 2.17 27.85
N PHE A 307 4.29 1.66 28.39
CA PHE A 307 2.97 1.83 27.79
C PHE A 307 2.53 3.30 27.79
N ALA A 308 2.63 3.98 28.92
CA ALA A 308 2.19 5.36 29.10
C ALA A 308 3.02 6.34 28.25
N ALA A 309 4.30 6.06 28.04
CA ALA A 309 5.15 6.83 27.13
C ALA A 309 4.59 6.90 25.69
N GLN A 310 3.84 5.89 25.24
CA GLN A 310 3.20 5.89 23.92
C GLN A 310 2.10 6.95 23.79
N TYR A 311 1.57 7.48 24.90
CA TYR A 311 0.49 8.47 24.89
C TYR A 311 0.96 9.90 25.21
N ARG A 312 2.27 10.09 25.40
CA ARG A 312 2.87 11.42 25.61
C ARG A 312 3.17 12.08 24.27
N LEU A 313 2.97 13.39 24.19
CA LEU A 313 3.29 14.21 23.01
C LEU A 313 4.50 15.09 23.33
N ASP A 314 5.70 14.53 23.18
CA ASP A 314 6.94 15.21 23.62
C ASP A 314 7.41 16.26 22.61
N THR A 315 7.39 15.92 21.31
CA THR A 315 7.96 16.77 20.23
C THR A 315 6.92 17.13 19.16
N GLN A 316 5.79 16.43 19.11
CA GLN A 316 4.83 16.49 18.01
C GLN A 316 4.24 17.90 17.83
N MET A 317 3.99 18.64 18.93
CA MET A 317 3.47 20.01 18.84
C MET A 317 4.47 20.97 18.21
N SER A 318 5.74 20.93 18.62
CA SER A 318 6.80 21.80 18.08
C SER A 318 7.11 21.46 16.61
N VAL A 319 7.12 20.17 16.26
CA VAL A 319 7.28 19.73 14.88
C VAL A 319 6.10 20.18 14.02
N LEU A 320 4.87 20.09 14.54
CA LEU A 320 3.68 20.56 13.83
C LEU A 320 3.73 22.06 13.56
N GLU A 321 4.13 22.88 14.54
CA GLU A 321 4.32 24.33 14.36
C GLU A 321 5.36 24.62 13.26
N SER A 322 6.46 23.87 13.25
CA SER A 322 7.50 23.99 12.22
C SER A 322 6.95 23.64 10.83
N LEU A 323 6.22 22.53 10.71
CA LEU A 323 5.58 22.11 9.44
C LEU A 323 4.50 23.08 8.95
N GLN A 324 3.84 23.80 9.85
CA GLN A 324 2.85 24.83 9.52
C GLN A 324 3.51 26.16 9.11
N GLY A 325 4.70 26.46 9.65
CA GLY A 325 5.45 27.68 9.37
C GLY A 325 6.40 27.59 8.18
N ASP A 326 6.85 26.38 7.81
CA ASP A 326 7.84 26.13 6.76
C ASP A 326 7.24 25.29 5.61
N ASP A 327 6.84 25.99 4.55
CA ASP A 327 6.31 25.38 3.33
C ASP A 327 7.34 24.54 2.56
N GLU A 328 8.63 24.79 2.70
CA GLU A 328 9.68 24.00 2.07
C GLU A 328 9.85 22.67 2.79
N MET A 329 9.97 22.69 4.11
CA MET A 329 10.00 21.49 4.95
C MET A 329 8.76 20.63 4.70
N ARG A 330 7.57 21.24 4.72
CA ARG A 330 6.31 20.53 4.43
C ARG A 330 6.33 19.84 3.07
N ARG A 331 6.76 20.55 2.01
CA ARG A 331 6.84 19.99 0.66
C ARG A 331 7.87 18.86 0.57
N ARG A 332 8.96 18.92 1.32
CA ARG A 332 9.98 17.87 1.37
C ARG A 332 9.42 16.57 1.95
N PHE A 333 8.72 16.64 3.08
CA PHE A 333 8.05 15.47 3.67
C PHE A 333 6.93 14.95 2.77
N ALA A 334 6.14 15.84 2.15
CA ALA A 334 5.04 15.47 1.27
C ALA A 334 5.46 14.67 0.01
N ARG A 335 6.74 14.71 -0.37
CA ARG A 335 7.27 13.93 -1.50
C ARG A 335 7.55 12.46 -1.15
N LEU A 336 7.64 12.14 0.13
CA LEU A 336 8.04 10.82 0.61
C LEU A 336 6.80 9.96 0.88
N ASP A 337 6.78 8.75 0.31
CA ASP A 337 5.90 7.68 0.78
C ASP A 337 6.29 7.29 2.21
N ALA A 338 5.33 6.88 3.04
CA ALA A 338 5.55 6.47 4.42
C ALA A 338 6.70 5.46 4.58
N ARG A 339 6.88 4.51 3.66
CA ARG A 339 7.98 3.52 3.77
C ARG A 339 9.35 4.12 3.48
N ILE A 340 9.39 5.11 2.58
CA ILE A 340 10.62 5.80 2.20
C ILE A 340 10.98 6.83 3.26
N ALA A 341 9.99 7.56 3.79
CA ALA A 341 10.17 8.43 4.95
C ALA A 341 10.64 7.65 6.19
N GLU A 342 10.09 6.45 6.45
CA GLU A 342 10.57 5.58 7.54
C GLU A 342 12.04 5.17 7.35
N LEU A 343 12.44 4.83 6.12
CA LEU A 343 13.84 4.51 5.82
C LEU A 343 14.76 5.73 5.99
N VAL A 344 14.35 6.89 5.47
CA VAL A 344 15.09 8.16 5.62
C VAL A 344 15.25 8.53 7.10
N GLN A 345 14.22 8.33 7.90
CA GLN A 345 14.27 8.61 9.33
C GLN A 345 15.18 7.64 10.09
N GLN A 346 15.13 6.33 9.78
CA GLN A 346 16.08 5.36 10.33
C GLN A 346 17.52 5.75 10.05
N VAL A 347 17.78 6.26 8.84
CA VAL A 347 19.10 6.73 8.41
C VAL A 347 19.50 8.02 9.14
N SER A 348 18.58 8.97 9.28
CA SER A 348 18.84 10.29 9.89
C SER A 348 19.03 10.24 11.41
N CYS A 349 18.37 9.30 12.10
CA CYS A 349 18.45 9.15 13.55
C CYS A 349 19.64 8.29 14.04
N CYS A 350 20.51 7.84 13.14
CA CYS A 350 21.70 7.10 13.55
C CYS A 350 22.79 8.07 13.99
N ASP A 351 22.98 8.18 15.31
CA ASP A 351 24.16 8.84 15.87
C ASP A 351 25.41 8.07 15.44
N GLY A 352 26.38 8.79 14.85
CA GLY A 352 27.65 8.26 14.36
C GLY A 352 28.57 7.64 15.44
N GLU A 353 28.06 7.39 16.65
CA GLU A 353 28.78 6.85 17.80
C GLU A 353 28.70 5.31 17.94
N THR A 354 28.04 4.59 17.02
CA THR A 354 28.10 3.12 16.97
C THR A 354 29.47 2.64 16.43
N THR A 355 30.49 2.85 17.25
CA THR A 355 31.87 2.40 17.01
C THR A 355 31.94 0.86 17.06
N GLY A 356 31.74 0.23 15.91
CA GLY A 356 32.17 -1.15 15.66
C GLY A 356 31.12 -2.13 15.13
N CYS A 357 29.81 -1.84 15.22
CA CYS A 357 28.76 -2.70 14.67
C CYS A 357 28.23 -2.18 13.32
N ALA A 358 27.89 -3.10 12.40
CA ALA A 358 27.18 -2.74 11.18
C ALA A 358 25.77 -2.23 11.55
N VAL A 359 25.43 -1.03 11.09
CA VAL A 359 24.08 -0.46 11.27
C VAL A 359 23.13 -1.16 10.32
N GLU A 360 22.05 -1.75 10.82
CA GLU A 360 21.03 -2.41 9.99
C GLU A 360 19.75 -1.58 9.97
N TRP A 361 19.31 -1.18 8.78
CA TRP A 361 18.05 -0.47 8.56
C TRP A 361 17.06 -1.37 7.83
N ASP A 362 15.80 -1.31 8.24
CA ASP A 362 14.76 -2.15 7.65
C ASP A 362 13.98 -1.38 6.57
N MET A 363 13.77 -2.02 5.42
CA MET A 363 12.87 -1.55 4.37
C MET A 363 11.77 -2.57 4.11
N PHE A 364 10.54 -2.25 4.53
CA PHE A 364 9.38 -3.12 4.35
C PHE A 364 8.65 -2.80 3.05
N LEU A 365 8.75 -3.68 2.05
CA LEU A 365 8.12 -3.44 0.77
C LEU A 365 6.59 -3.58 0.83
N PRO A 366 5.83 -2.77 0.05
CA PRO A 366 4.38 -2.86 -0.02
C PRO A 366 3.85 -4.24 -0.44
N PHE A 367 2.62 -4.52 -0.04
CA PHE A 367 1.90 -5.72 -0.44
C PHE A 367 1.47 -5.64 -1.91
N LEU A 368 1.83 -6.64 -2.70
CA LEU A 368 1.43 -6.74 -4.11
C LEU A 368 0.68 -8.04 -4.33
N LEU A 369 -0.57 -7.98 -4.79
CA LEU A 369 -1.34 -9.17 -5.12
C LEU A 369 -0.63 -9.97 -6.22
N GLU A 370 0.04 -11.05 -5.83
CA GLU A 370 0.89 -11.86 -6.69
C GLU A 370 0.57 -13.36 -6.54
N ASP A 371 1.08 -14.22 -7.42
CA ASP A 371 0.96 -15.67 -7.23
C ASP A 371 1.91 -16.16 -6.10
N PRO A 372 1.40 -16.61 -4.94
CA PRO A 372 2.23 -17.04 -3.83
C PRO A 372 3.09 -18.28 -4.11
N THR A 373 2.78 -19.06 -5.16
CA THR A 373 3.59 -20.23 -5.55
C THR A 373 4.83 -19.87 -6.35
N ARG A 374 4.94 -18.61 -6.80
CA ARG A 374 6.09 -18.08 -7.53
C ARG A 374 7.03 -17.30 -6.61
N THR A 375 8.22 -17.01 -7.13
CA THR A 375 9.15 -16.05 -6.53
C THR A 375 8.46 -14.70 -6.33
N SER A 376 8.93 -13.87 -5.38
CA SER A 376 8.28 -12.59 -5.15
C SER A 376 8.39 -11.66 -6.37
N ALA A 377 7.31 -10.96 -6.69
CA ALA A 377 7.25 -9.91 -7.70
C ALA A 377 8.31 -8.82 -7.46
N TRP A 378 8.66 -8.58 -6.19
CA TRP A 378 9.75 -7.68 -5.77
C TRP A 378 11.16 -8.18 -6.11
N ARG A 379 11.31 -9.29 -6.84
CA ARG A 379 12.59 -9.60 -7.49
C ARG A 379 12.86 -8.65 -8.66
N VAL A 380 11.80 -8.22 -9.35
CA VAL A 380 11.87 -7.15 -10.35
C VAL A 380 12.15 -5.80 -9.66
N GLY A 381 12.93 -4.96 -10.31
CA GLY A 381 13.33 -3.63 -9.85
C GLY A 381 14.37 -3.66 -8.74
N ALA A 382 14.93 -4.83 -8.38
CA ALA A 382 15.91 -4.94 -7.30
C ALA A 382 17.18 -4.11 -7.56
N GLY A 383 17.61 -4.01 -8.82
CA GLY A 383 18.74 -3.16 -9.21
C GLY A 383 18.48 -1.67 -8.97
N LEU A 384 17.30 -1.18 -9.34
CA LEU A 384 16.88 0.21 -9.10
C LEU A 384 16.85 0.53 -7.61
N ARG A 385 16.22 -0.34 -6.81
CA ARG A 385 16.14 -0.15 -5.35
C ARG A 385 17.52 -0.21 -4.70
N ARG A 386 18.39 -1.12 -5.14
CA ARG A 386 19.78 -1.17 -4.68
C ARG A 386 20.50 0.16 -4.94
N THR A 387 20.42 0.69 -6.16
CA THR A 387 21.02 2.00 -6.47
C THR A 387 20.44 3.11 -5.61
N ALA A 388 19.11 3.12 -5.39
CA ALA A 388 18.48 4.10 -4.52
C ALA A 388 18.99 4.02 -3.08
N TYR A 389 19.07 2.82 -2.53
CA TYR A 389 19.62 2.58 -1.20
C TYR A 389 21.09 3.02 -1.11
N GLU A 390 21.93 2.68 -2.08
CA GLU A 390 23.34 3.13 -2.12
C GLU A 390 23.46 4.65 -2.13
N VAL A 391 22.61 5.37 -2.88
CA VAL A 391 22.53 6.84 -2.87
C VAL A 391 22.20 7.38 -1.49
N LEU A 392 21.15 6.83 -0.85
CA LEU A 392 20.72 7.29 0.47
C LEU A 392 21.87 7.18 1.47
N ILE A 393 22.62 6.08 1.42
CA ILE A 393 23.62 5.87 2.46
C ILE A 393 24.94 6.60 2.16
N ALA A 394 25.30 6.72 0.89
CA ALA A 394 26.39 7.62 0.49
C ALA A 394 26.15 9.03 1.04
N SER A 395 24.89 9.50 1.08
CA SER A 395 24.55 10.83 1.60
C SER A 395 24.79 11.04 3.10
N VAL A 396 24.89 9.96 3.89
CA VAL A 396 25.18 10.05 5.34
C VAL A 396 26.57 9.53 5.71
N GLY A 397 27.41 9.16 4.73
CA GLY A 397 28.80 8.75 4.97
C GLY A 397 28.96 7.52 5.88
N THR A 398 28.01 6.58 5.88
CA THR A 398 28.04 5.38 6.76
C THR A 398 28.36 4.11 5.96
N PRO A 399 29.65 3.81 5.66
CA PRO A 399 30.04 2.75 4.71
C PRO A 399 29.79 1.31 5.18
N ARG A 400 29.41 1.12 6.45
CA ARG A 400 29.14 -0.20 7.06
C ARG A 400 27.67 -0.46 7.32
N ALA A 401 26.78 0.40 6.86
CA ALA A 401 25.36 0.15 7.02
C ALA A 401 24.92 -1.05 6.16
N VAL A 402 23.72 -1.56 6.42
CA VAL A 402 23.07 -2.61 5.63
C VAL A 402 21.60 -2.27 5.60
N ILE A 403 20.99 -2.32 4.41
CA ILE A 403 19.53 -2.26 4.30
C ILE A 403 19.00 -3.69 4.15
N ALA A 404 18.14 -4.08 5.08
CA ALA A 404 17.41 -5.34 5.08
C ALA A 404 16.04 -5.13 4.41
N GLU A 405 15.87 -5.65 3.21
CA GLU A 405 14.62 -5.56 2.46
C GLU A 405 13.68 -6.72 2.84
N PHE A 406 12.57 -6.40 3.51
CA PHE A 406 11.56 -7.37 3.91
C PHE A 406 10.50 -7.53 2.84
N LYS A 407 10.32 -8.78 2.40
CA LYS A 407 9.30 -9.18 1.42
C LYS A 407 8.85 -10.62 1.64
N ARG A 408 7.83 -11.02 0.91
CA ARG A 408 7.36 -12.42 0.87
C ARG A 408 8.43 -13.34 0.28
N ALA A 409 8.58 -14.52 0.88
CA ALA A 409 9.28 -15.68 0.31
C ALA A 409 8.45 -16.94 0.53
N GLY A 410 7.73 -17.37 -0.51
CA GLY A 410 6.75 -18.46 -0.39
C GLY A 410 5.64 -18.10 0.59
N GLU A 411 5.45 -18.93 1.62
CA GLU A 411 4.50 -18.71 2.72
C GLU A 411 5.07 -17.90 3.89
N ARG A 412 6.35 -17.51 3.82
CA ARG A 412 7.06 -16.83 4.92
C ARG A 412 7.48 -15.41 4.51
N VAL A 413 8.00 -14.70 5.49
CA VAL A 413 8.69 -13.42 5.31
C VAL A 413 10.19 -13.69 5.24
N SER A 414 10.89 -13.03 4.31
CA SER A 414 12.35 -13.05 4.23
C SER A 414 12.89 -11.63 4.24
N ALA A 415 14.06 -11.46 4.86
CA ALA A 415 14.89 -10.27 4.73
C ALA A 415 16.01 -10.55 3.71
N ALA A 416 16.07 -9.77 2.64
CA ALA A 416 17.22 -9.76 1.74
C ALA A 416 18.17 -8.65 2.19
N LYS A 417 19.32 -9.03 2.76
CA LYS A 417 20.36 -8.07 3.15
C LYS A 417 21.13 -7.61 1.93
N LEU A 418 21.13 -6.30 1.68
CA LEU A 418 21.91 -5.71 0.62
C LEU A 418 23.23 -5.24 1.23
N GLN A 419 24.23 -6.14 1.17
CA GLN A 419 25.57 -5.94 1.70
C GLN A 419 26.58 -5.98 0.54
N ALA A 420 26.88 -4.83 -0.05
CA ALA A 420 28.05 -4.59 -0.89
C ALA A 420 28.02 -3.12 -1.28
N TRP A 421 28.98 -2.37 -0.77
CA TRP A 421 29.08 -0.93 -0.91
C TRP A 421 30.23 -0.67 -1.84
N ASP A 422 29.89 -0.36 -3.08
CA ASP A 422 30.88 0.07 -4.05
C ASP A 422 30.70 1.57 -4.27
N HIS A 423 31.33 2.35 -3.40
CA HIS A 423 31.31 3.81 -3.48
C HIS A 423 31.98 4.31 -4.77
N GLU A 424 32.98 3.58 -5.28
CA GLU A 424 33.72 3.95 -6.49
C GLU A 424 32.86 3.75 -7.75
N GLY A 425 32.07 2.67 -7.83
CA GLY A 425 31.19 2.41 -8.98
C GLY A 425 29.79 3.04 -8.91
N LEU A 426 29.43 3.76 -7.85
CA LEU A 426 28.10 4.36 -7.73
C LEU A 426 27.83 5.43 -8.83
N PRO A 427 28.74 6.38 -9.11
CA PRO A 427 28.56 7.32 -10.23
C PRO A 427 28.37 6.60 -11.58
N ASP A 428 29.13 5.54 -11.83
CA ASP A 428 28.99 4.73 -13.05
C ASP A 428 27.61 4.07 -13.13
N ARG A 429 27.11 3.50 -12.03
CA ARG A 429 25.75 2.91 -11.97
C ARG A 429 24.66 3.96 -12.21
N LEU A 430 24.78 5.16 -11.64
CA LEU A 430 23.86 6.27 -11.90
C LEU A 430 23.88 6.66 -13.38
N ARG A 431 25.07 6.77 -13.99
CA ARG A 431 25.24 7.06 -15.42
C ARG A 431 24.66 5.94 -16.31
N VAL A 432 24.77 4.67 -15.91
CA VAL A 432 24.13 3.54 -16.60
C VAL A 432 22.60 3.66 -16.57
N TRP A 433 22.00 3.94 -15.40
CA TRP A 433 20.55 4.13 -15.30
C TRP A 433 20.08 5.33 -16.10
N ARG A 434 20.81 6.45 -16.03
CA ARG A 434 20.55 7.63 -16.85
C ARG A 434 20.57 7.27 -18.33
N GLY A 435 21.59 6.55 -18.78
CA GLY A 435 21.72 6.11 -20.16
C GLY A 435 20.56 5.21 -20.60
N LYS A 436 20.10 4.28 -19.74
CA LYS A 436 18.93 3.44 -20.03
C LYS A 436 17.65 4.26 -20.19
N ILE A 437 17.37 5.17 -19.25
CA ILE A 437 16.15 5.98 -19.24
C ILE A 437 16.17 7.02 -20.37
N ARG A 438 17.29 7.73 -20.58
CA ARG A 438 17.41 8.72 -21.67
C ARG A 438 17.31 8.09 -23.05
N ARG A 439 18.02 6.99 -23.31
CA ARG A 439 17.92 6.28 -24.59
C ARG A 439 16.49 5.87 -24.89
N TYR A 440 15.72 5.50 -23.86
CA TYR A 440 14.30 5.21 -24.04
C TYR A 440 13.55 6.44 -24.54
N HIS A 441 13.65 7.58 -23.83
CA HIS A 441 13.00 8.83 -24.24
C HIS A 441 13.44 9.31 -25.63
N GLU A 442 14.73 9.19 -25.96
CA GLU A 442 15.30 9.58 -27.26
C GLU A 442 14.89 8.63 -28.39
N SER A 443 14.90 7.30 -28.16
CA SER A 443 14.49 6.29 -29.16
C SER A 443 13.02 6.39 -29.56
N GLU A 444 12.19 6.96 -28.68
CA GLU A 444 10.75 7.15 -28.90
C GLU A 444 10.39 8.57 -29.37
N SER A 445 11.38 9.45 -29.53
CA SER A 445 11.22 10.80 -30.10
C SER A 445 11.14 10.81 -31.64
N SER A 446 10.99 9.65 -32.30
CA SER A 446 10.72 9.56 -33.74
C SER A 446 9.25 9.94 -34.02
N PRO A 447 8.98 11.05 -34.75
CA PRO A 447 7.65 11.65 -34.84
C PRO A 447 6.55 10.72 -35.38
N GLU A 448 6.89 9.79 -36.27
CA GLU A 448 5.91 9.03 -37.05
C GLU A 448 5.12 7.96 -36.25
N ARG A 449 5.53 7.60 -35.03
CA ARG A 449 4.89 6.54 -34.22
C ARG A 449 4.24 6.99 -32.90
N TRP A 450 4.61 8.14 -32.35
CA TRP A 450 4.33 8.48 -30.95
C TRP A 450 3.71 9.88 -30.72
N ASP A 451 3.43 10.64 -31.77
CA ASP A 451 2.71 11.93 -31.69
C ASP A 451 1.25 11.79 -31.16
N ILE A 452 0.76 10.55 -31.04
CA ILE A 452 -0.61 10.22 -30.60
C ILE A 452 -0.63 9.73 -29.14
N ILE A 453 0.54 9.47 -28.52
CA ILE A 453 0.64 8.76 -27.24
C ILE A 453 0.89 9.72 -26.07
N GLU A 454 0.06 9.61 -25.04
CA GLU A 454 0.13 10.43 -23.83
C GLU A 454 1.42 10.18 -23.04
N GLU A 455 1.89 11.18 -22.30
CA GLU A 455 3.10 11.10 -21.47
C GLU A 455 3.08 9.91 -20.50
N THR A 456 1.92 9.62 -19.89
CA THR A 456 1.78 8.49 -18.95
C THR A 456 2.00 7.14 -19.62
N GLU A 457 1.63 7.00 -20.89
CA GLU A 457 1.80 5.76 -21.64
C GLU A 457 3.26 5.55 -22.04
N ARG A 458 4.01 6.62 -22.32
CA ARG A 458 5.47 6.54 -22.49
C ARG A 458 6.14 5.99 -21.24
N TRP A 459 5.72 6.46 -20.06
CA TRP A 459 6.17 5.90 -18.79
C TRP A 459 5.78 4.43 -18.60
N ARG A 460 4.56 4.04 -18.99
CA ARG A 460 4.12 2.65 -18.94
C ARG A 460 5.01 1.73 -19.79
N SER A 461 5.34 2.16 -20.99
CA SER A 461 6.22 1.41 -21.88
C SER A 461 7.68 1.38 -21.40
N LEU A 462 8.19 2.45 -20.76
CA LEU A 462 9.50 2.43 -20.09
C LEU A 462 9.53 1.40 -18.95
N VAL A 463 8.52 1.40 -18.07
CA VAL A 463 8.42 0.42 -16.98
C VAL A 463 8.33 -1.00 -17.54
N LEU A 464 7.59 -1.20 -18.64
CA LEU A 464 7.54 -2.49 -19.34
C LEU A 464 8.95 -2.90 -19.83
N ARG A 465 9.70 -1.99 -20.47
CA ARG A 465 11.04 -2.30 -20.96
C ARG A 465 11.99 -2.68 -19.81
N LEU A 466 11.94 -1.94 -18.70
CA LEU A 466 12.73 -2.25 -17.50
C LEU A 466 12.35 -3.60 -16.88
N LEU A 467 11.06 -3.95 -16.86
CA LEU A 467 10.58 -5.26 -16.44
C LEU A 467 11.15 -6.37 -17.33
N LEU A 468 11.14 -6.19 -18.65
CA LEU A 468 11.66 -7.19 -19.60
C LEU A 468 13.19 -7.33 -19.51
N ASP A 469 13.91 -6.23 -19.29
CA ASP A 469 15.35 -6.21 -19.01
C ASP A 469 15.68 -7.11 -17.80
N ASP A 470 14.89 -7.04 -16.73
CA ASP A 470 15.06 -7.89 -15.56
C ASP A 470 14.77 -9.37 -15.89
N PHE A 471 13.77 -9.66 -16.74
CA PHE A 471 13.49 -11.03 -17.17
C PHE A 471 14.67 -11.64 -17.93
N VAL A 472 15.29 -10.89 -18.84
CA VAL A 472 16.46 -11.34 -19.58
C VAL A 472 17.65 -11.57 -18.65
N GLN A 473 17.93 -10.61 -17.75
CA GLN A 473 19.04 -10.72 -16.79
C GLN A 473 18.88 -11.93 -15.85
N GLU A 474 17.65 -12.24 -15.45
CA GLU A 474 17.33 -13.37 -14.57
C GLU A 474 17.18 -14.70 -15.33
N GLY A 475 17.26 -14.69 -16.67
CA GLY A 475 17.07 -15.87 -17.52
C GLY A 475 15.65 -16.42 -17.51
N TRP A 476 14.65 -15.57 -17.25
CA TRP A 476 13.24 -15.93 -17.28
C TRP A 476 12.67 -15.91 -18.70
N ALA A 477 11.69 -16.77 -18.94
CA ALA A 477 10.94 -16.74 -20.18
C ALA A 477 10.14 -15.44 -20.31
N LEU A 478 10.24 -14.77 -21.45
CA LEU A 478 9.48 -13.56 -21.75
C LEU A 478 7.96 -13.88 -21.80
N PRO A 479 7.10 -13.01 -21.23
CA PRO A 479 5.66 -13.20 -21.31
C PRO A 479 5.13 -13.09 -22.75
N SER A 480 3.91 -13.60 -22.97
CA SER A 480 3.26 -13.46 -24.28
C SER A 480 2.89 -12.00 -24.57
N LEU A 481 2.83 -11.65 -25.86
CA LEU A 481 2.41 -10.34 -26.33
C LEU A 481 1.03 -9.92 -25.76
N GLU A 482 0.08 -10.87 -25.72
CA GLU A 482 -1.25 -10.65 -25.16
C GLU A 482 -1.23 -10.36 -23.66
N ASP A 483 -0.43 -11.13 -22.88
CA ASP A 483 -0.30 -10.92 -21.44
C ASP A 483 0.31 -9.53 -21.13
N LEU A 484 1.32 -9.11 -21.89
CA LEU A 484 1.95 -7.80 -21.72
C LEU A 484 0.98 -6.65 -22.03
N ILE A 485 0.26 -6.72 -23.15
CA ILE A 485 -0.78 -5.73 -23.51
C ILE A 485 -1.84 -5.67 -22.41
N ALA A 486 -2.29 -6.82 -21.91
CA ALA A 486 -3.30 -6.87 -20.85
C ALA A 486 -2.83 -6.20 -19.54
N VAL A 487 -1.56 -6.40 -19.15
CA VAL A 487 -1.00 -5.77 -17.94
C VAL A 487 -0.82 -4.27 -18.12
N VAL A 488 -0.26 -3.82 -19.23
CA VAL A 488 -0.02 -2.38 -19.48
C VAL A 488 -1.32 -1.58 -19.54
N MET A 489 -2.37 -2.18 -20.10
CA MET A 489 -3.71 -1.57 -20.15
C MET A 489 -4.49 -1.67 -18.83
N GLY A 490 -3.98 -2.38 -17.83
CA GLY A 490 -4.69 -2.57 -16.55
C GLY A 490 -5.94 -3.43 -16.68
N LYS A 491 -5.97 -4.41 -17.60
CA LYS A 491 -7.12 -5.29 -17.77
C LYS A 491 -7.32 -6.19 -16.54
N SER A 492 -8.58 -6.49 -16.25
CA SER A 492 -8.94 -7.43 -15.17
C SER A 492 -8.36 -8.82 -15.41
N CYS A 493 -7.65 -9.36 -14.41
CA CYS A 493 -7.02 -10.68 -14.50
C CYS A 493 -7.99 -11.79 -14.09
N ARG A 494 -7.97 -12.91 -14.81
CA ARG A 494 -8.67 -14.16 -14.42
C ARG A 494 -7.72 -15.29 -14.07
N GLU A 495 -6.45 -15.13 -14.40
CA GLU A 495 -5.42 -16.14 -14.23
C GLU A 495 -4.30 -15.62 -13.32
N TRP A 496 -3.83 -16.48 -12.43
CA TRP A 496 -2.75 -16.15 -11.49
C TRP A 496 -1.44 -15.75 -12.17
N ARG A 497 -1.15 -16.27 -13.37
CA ARG A 497 0.04 -15.85 -14.14
C ARG A 497 -0.01 -14.37 -14.48
N LEU A 498 -1.18 -13.86 -14.87
CA LEU A 498 -1.38 -12.47 -15.26
C LEU A 498 -1.41 -11.56 -14.04
N VAL A 499 -2.00 -12.01 -12.93
CA VAL A 499 -1.91 -11.35 -11.62
C VAL A 499 -0.45 -11.18 -11.20
N HIS A 500 0.35 -12.23 -11.32
CA HIS A 500 1.76 -12.18 -10.96
C HIS A 500 2.56 -11.22 -11.87
N LEU A 501 2.30 -11.24 -13.17
CA LEU A 501 2.93 -10.30 -14.11
C LEU A 501 2.54 -8.85 -13.82
N ALA A 502 1.26 -8.59 -13.49
CA ALA A 502 0.80 -7.28 -13.05
C ALA A 502 1.49 -6.82 -11.77
N ALA A 503 1.72 -7.73 -10.81
CA ALA A 503 2.49 -7.44 -9.60
C ALA A 503 3.95 -7.12 -9.90
N GLN A 504 4.59 -7.83 -10.83
CA GLN A 504 5.97 -7.56 -11.26
C GLN A 504 6.07 -6.18 -11.93
N TYR A 505 5.09 -5.82 -12.76
CA TYR A 505 4.99 -4.50 -13.37
C TYR A 505 4.81 -3.38 -12.33
N GLN A 506 3.94 -3.61 -11.34
CA GLN A 506 3.76 -2.71 -10.18
C GLN A 506 5.05 -2.55 -9.38
N ALA A 507 5.77 -3.65 -9.12
CA ALA A 507 7.05 -3.63 -8.41
C ALA A 507 8.12 -2.81 -9.16
N CYS A 508 8.17 -2.94 -10.50
CA CYS A 508 9.09 -2.18 -11.34
C CYS A 508 8.81 -0.67 -11.25
N PHE A 509 7.55 -0.26 -11.45
CA PHE A 509 7.14 1.15 -11.34
C PHE A 509 7.45 1.72 -9.96
N TYR A 510 7.10 1.01 -8.89
CA TYR A 510 7.36 1.48 -7.53
C TYR A 510 8.85 1.56 -7.22
N SER A 511 9.68 0.69 -7.80
CA SER A 511 11.13 0.76 -7.66
C SER A 511 11.72 2.02 -8.30
N LEU A 512 11.18 2.48 -9.43
CA LEU A 512 11.51 3.80 -10.00
C LEU A 512 11.08 4.94 -9.06
N ARG A 513 9.91 4.83 -8.41
CA ARG A 513 9.46 5.82 -7.43
C ARG A 513 10.39 5.90 -6.21
N ILE A 514 10.85 4.76 -5.70
CA ILE A 514 11.84 4.71 -4.59
C ILE A 514 13.11 5.47 -5.01
N LEU A 515 13.63 5.19 -6.20
CA LEU A 515 14.81 5.88 -6.73
C LEU A 515 14.59 7.40 -6.84
N LEU A 516 13.49 7.82 -7.45
CA LEU A 516 13.16 9.25 -7.59
C LEU A 516 13.06 9.96 -6.23
N GLN A 517 12.31 9.40 -5.28
CA GLN A 517 12.09 10.04 -3.98
C GLN A 517 13.37 10.14 -3.15
N ILE A 518 14.22 9.10 -3.19
CA ILE A 518 15.51 9.13 -2.52
C ILE A 518 16.45 10.14 -3.18
N LEU A 519 16.54 10.16 -4.51
CA LEU A 519 17.37 11.14 -5.23
C LEU A 519 16.94 12.58 -4.90
N GLN A 520 15.63 12.86 -4.87
CA GLN A 520 15.10 14.18 -4.50
C GLN A 520 15.49 14.54 -3.06
N HIS A 521 15.24 13.63 -2.11
CA HIS A 521 15.58 13.86 -0.70
C HIS A 521 17.08 14.13 -0.50
N THR A 522 17.94 13.28 -1.08
CA THR A 522 19.40 13.41 -0.98
C THR A 522 19.91 14.67 -1.67
N SER A 523 19.36 15.03 -2.85
CA SER A 523 19.71 16.26 -3.55
C SER A 523 19.41 17.51 -2.72
N ASP A 524 18.29 17.52 -1.99
CA ASP A 524 17.94 18.64 -1.11
C ASP A 524 18.85 18.69 0.13
N SER A 525 19.41 17.55 0.57
CA SER A 525 20.22 17.46 1.80
C SER A 525 21.69 17.81 1.56
N LEU A 526 22.18 17.65 0.33
CA LEU A 526 23.59 17.87 -0.04
C LEU A 526 23.89 19.27 -0.59
N GLN A 527 22.89 20.17 -0.68
CA GLN A 527 23.12 21.55 -1.17
C GLN A 527 24.08 22.31 -0.23
N GLY A 528 25.40 22.25 -0.50
CA GLY A 528 26.43 22.99 0.24
C GLY A 528 27.77 22.28 0.49
N GLY A 529 27.94 21.01 0.13
CA GLY A 529 29.19 20.25 0.35
C GLY A 529 30.17 20.28 -0.83
N SER A 530 31.47 20.50 -0.60
CA SER A 530 32.49 20.53 -1.67
C SER A 530 33.11 19.17 -2.01
N GLU A 531 32.87 18.12 -1.21
CA GLU A 531 33.70 16.90 -1.24
C GLU A 531 33.21 15.82 -2.25
N HIS A 532 31.98 15.91 -2.77
CA HIS A 532 31.38 14.86 -3.61
C HIS A 532 30.75 15.36 -4.93
N LYS A 533 31.41 16.31 -5.62
CA LYS A 533 30.86 16.94 -6.84
C LYS A 533 30.45 15.98 -7.95
N GLU A 534 31.24 14.95 -8.24
CA GLU A 534 30.92 13.97 -9.31
C GLU A 534 29.68 13.14 -8.98
N PHE A 535 29.53 12.76 -7.71
CA PHE A 535 28.36 12.02 -7.22
C PHE A 535 27.10 12.89 -7.26
N GLU A 536 27.18 14.14 -6.79
CA GLU A 536 26.09 15.11 -6.87
C GLU A 536 25.66 15.41 -8.31
N GLU A 537 26.62 15.57 -9.22
CA GLU A 537 26.36 15.78 -10.64
C GLU A 537 25.66 14.56 -11.24
N SER A 538 26.20 13.35 -11.02
CA SER A 538 25.60 12.11 -11.53
C SER A 538 24.17 11.88 -11.03
N MET A 539 23.88 12.24 -9.77
CA MET A 539 22.53 12.20 -9.22
C MET A 539 21.60 13.20 -9.90
N ARG A 540 22.03 14.45 -10.05
CA ARG A 540 21.23 15.51 -10.69
C ARG A 540 20.92 15.18 -12.14
N GLU A 541 21.90 14.64 -12.85
CA GLU A 541 21.76 14.19 -14.23
C GLU A 541 20.80 12.99 -14.41
N LEU A 542 20.63 12.16 -13.37
CA LEU A 542 19.66 11.07 -13.34
C LEU A 542 18.27 11.56 -12.90
N LEU A 543 18.19 12.58 -12.04
CA LEU A 543 16.93 13.19 -11.62
C LEU A 543 16.16 13.78 -12.79
N GLU A 544 16.82 14.53 -13.68
CA GLU A 544 16.20 15.20 -14.82
C GLU A 544 15.31 14.26 -15.68
N PRO A 545 15.78 13.11 -16.19
CA PRO A 545 14.92 12.22 -16.96
C PRO A 545 13.87 11.46 -16.13
N LEU A 546 13.94 11.52 -14.79
CA LEU A 546 12.91 10.99 -13.89
C LEU A 546 11.84 12.03 -13.54
N GLU A 547 12.05 13.30 -13.88
CA GLU A 547 11.03 14.34 -13.76
C GLU A 547 9.84 14.01 -14.68
N GLY A 548 8.62 14.21 -14.17
CA GLY A 548 7.39 13.86 -14.91
C GLY A 548 6.90 12.43 -14.70
N LEU A 549 7.56 11.61 -13.86
CA LEU A 549 7.04 10.29 -13.48
C LEU A 549 5.60 10.43 -12.94
N PRO A 550 4.60 9.75 -13.54
CA PRO A 550 3.20 9.96 -13.22
C PRO A 550 2.86 9.51 -11.81
N ARG A 551 1.79 10.10 -11.28
CA ARG A 551 1.15 9.70 -10.01
C ARG A 551 0.56 8.30 -10.11
N ILE A 552 0.44 7.63 -8.98
CA ILE A 552 0.01 6.22 -8.89
C ILE A 552 -1.37 6.02 -9.51
N ALA A 553 -2.32 6.91 -9.18
CA ALA A 553 -3.68 6.83 -9.71
C ALA A 553 -3.71 6.96 -11.24
N LYS A 554 -2.95 7.90 -11.81
CA LYS A 554 -2.88 8.11 -13.26
C LYS A 554 -2.16 6.95 -13.96
N PHE A 555 -1.04 6.48 -13.39
CA PHE A 555 -0.25 5.41 -14.00
C PHE A 555 -1.01 4.09 -14.10
N PHE A 556 -1.75 3.71 -13.06
CA PHE A 556 -2.49 2.43 -13.04
C PHE A 556 -3.96 2.55 -13.47
N GLU A 557 -4.42 3.71 -13.94
CA GLU A 557 -5.80 3.84 -14.42
C GLU A 557 -5.99 2.97 -15.68
N PRO A 558 -6.95 2.03 -15.68
CA PRO A 558 -7.18 1.17 -16.82
C PRO A 558 -7.50 1.98 -18.08
N ASP A 559 -6.92 1.59 -19.21
CA ASP A 559 -7.31 2.12 -20.51
C ASP A 559 -8.65 1.49 -20.89
N HIS A 560 -9.72 2.27 -20.76
CA HIS A 560 -11.05 1.82 -21.16
C HIS A 560 -11.12 1.74 -22.67
N ASP A 561 -11.17 0.51 -23.18
CA ASP A 561 -11.26 0.19 -24.61
C ASP A 561 -12.55 0.74 -25.23
N VAL A 562 -12.50 1.99 -25.68
CA VAL A 562 -13.57 2.60 -26.47
C VAL A 562 -13.42 2.05 -27.90
N GLN A 563 -14.05 0.90 -28.17
CA GLN A 563 -14.23 0.28 -29.51
C GLN A 563 -13.14 -0.69 -30.03
N GLY A 564 -12.31 -1.31 -29.18
CA GLY A 564 -11.34 -2.34 -29.61
C GLY A 564 -10.01 -1.78 -30.13
N THR A 565 -9.90 -0.46 -30.23
CA THR A 565 -8.75 0.25 -30.79
C THR A 565 -7.55 0.30 -29.85
N SER A 566 -7.74 0.14 -28.53
CA SER A 566 -6.65 0.29 -27.56
C SER A 566 -5.64 -0.87 -27.64
N ASN A 567 -6.06 -2.09 -28.00
CA ASN A 567 -5.12 -3.22 -28.17
C ASN A 567 -4.21 -3.03 -29.38
N GLU A 568 -4.78 -2.59 -30.50
CA GLU A 568 -4.05 -2.34 -31.75
C GLU A 568 -2.99 -1.24 -31.56
N ARG A 569 -3.28 -0.27 -30.68
CA ARG A 569 -2.35 0.80 -30.30
C ARG A 569 -1.14 0.30 -29.51
N TRP A 570 -1.35 -0.61 -28.55
CA TRP A 570 -0.27 -1.13 -27.70
C TRP A 570 0.56 -2.23 -28.37
N LEU A 571 0.01 -2.89 -29.40
CA LEU A 571 0.70 -3.95 -30.14
C LEU A 571 2.10 -3.54 -30.64
N PRO A 572 2.27 -2.47 -31.45
CA PRO A 572 3.60 -2.08 -31.95
C PRO A 572 4.56 -1.66 -30.83
N VAL A 573 4.04 -1.12 -29.73
CA VAL A 573 4.82 -0.69 -28.56
C VAL A 573 5.43 -1.89 -27.84
N VAL A 574 4.61 -2.89 -27.56
CA VAL A 574 5.04 -4.09 -26.85
C VAL A 574 5.98 -4.92 -27.73
N GLU A 575 5.70 -5.05 -29.03
CA GLU A 575 6.62 -5.70 -29.97
C GLU A 575 7.98 -5.02 -30.02
N ALA A 576 8.02 -3.69 -30.06
CA ALA A 576 9.27 -2.93 -30.05
C ALA A 576 10.04 -3.17 -28.76
N SER A 577 9.36 -3.21 -27.61
CA SER A 577 9.99 -3.48 -26.31
C SER A 577 10.52 -4.91 -26.20
N LEU A 578 9.83 -5.91 -26.75
CA LEU A 578 10.33 -7.29 -26.82
C LEU A 578 11.56 -7.40 -27.72
N LYS A 579 11.51 -6.83 -28.94
CA LYS A 579 12.66 -6.82 -29.87
C LYS A 579 13.86 -6.06 -29.33
N ALA A 580 13.64 -5.06 -28.48
CA ALA A 580 14.72 -4.29 -27.86
C ALA A 580 15.54 -5.11 -26.85
N VAL A 581 14.89 -6.04 -26.14
CA VAL A 581 15.57 -6.90 -25.14
C VAL A 581 16.00 -8.25 -25.72
N ASP A 582 15.32 -8.72 -26.77
CA ASP A 582 15.62 -9.94 -27.50
C ASP A 582 15.47 -9.68 -29.02
N PRO A 583 16.57 -9.36 -29.72
CA PRO A 583 16.54 -9.06 -31.16
C PRO A 583 16.07 -10.23 -32.03
N GLU A 584 16.14 -11.47 -31.54
CA GLU A 584 15.68 -12.67 -32.25
C GLU A 584 14.20 -12.98 -31.97
N TRP A 585 13.56 -12.22 -31.08
CA TRP A 585 12.16 -12.41 -30.77
C TRP A 585 11.27 -12.22 -32.01
N ALA A 586 10.44 -13.22 -32.29
CA ALA A 586 9.42 -13.18 -33.32
C ALA A 586 8.07 -13.59 -32.72
N PRO A 587 6.96 -12.96 -33.15
CA PRO A 587 5.63 -13.39 -32.74
C PRO A 587 5.40 -14.85 -33.17
N PRO A 588 4.72 -15.67 -32.34
CA PRO A 588 4.34 -17.02 -32.74
C PRO A 588 3.54 -16.96 -34.05
N ALA A 589 3.96 -17.70 -35.08
CA ALA A 589 3.24 -17.73 -36.35
C ALA A 589 1.81 -18.24 -36.11
N ASP A 590 0.80 -17.45 -36.51
CA ASP A 590 -0.59 -17.85 -36.42
C ASP A 590 -0.81 -19.20 -37.10
N VAL A 591 -1.24 -20.19 -36.32
CA VAL A 591 -1.75 -21.46 -36.87
C VAL A 591 -3.18 -21.22 -37.35
N GLU A 592 -3.34 -20.33 -38.32
CA GLU A 592 -4.60 -20.17 -39.03
C GLU A 592 -4.77 -21.30 -40.06
N GLY A 593 -5.60 -22.28 -39.70
CA GLY A 593 -6.55 -22.87 -40.63
C GLY A 593 -6.00 -23.69 -41.81
N LYS A 594 -5.25 -24.77 -41.57
CA LYS A 594 -5.21 -25.91 -42.53
C LYS A 594 -6.47 -26.78 -42.40
N GLY A 595 -7.63 -26.15 -42.53
CA GLY A 595 -8.94 -26.78 -42.65
C GLY A 595 -9.44 -26.75 -44.09
N LYS A 596 -8.70 -27.29 -45.08
CA LYS A 596 -9.27 -27.54 -46.42
C LYS A 596 -8.85 -28.89 -47.02
N LYS A 597 -9.86 -29.78 -47.04
CA LYS A 597 -10.17 -30.80 -48.07
C LYS A 597 -9.24 -32.01 -48.21
N ARG A 598 -9.49 -33.08 -47.43
CA ARG A 598 -9.32 -34.45 -47.97
C ARG A 598 -10.66 -35.01 -48.44
N LYS A 599 -10.78 -35.02 -49.76
CA LYS A 599 -11.89 -35.52 -50.56
C LYS A 599 -12.05 -37.02 -50.36
N LYS A 600 -13.28 -37.42 -50.06
CA LYS A 600 -13.85 -38.77 -50.05
C LYS A 600 -13.37 -39.59 -51.28
N ARG A 601 -12.72 -40.74 -51.05
CA ARG A 601 -12.65 -41.85 -52.01
C ARG A 601 -12.83 -43.16 -51.24
N LYS A 602 -13.79 -43.95 -51.69
CA LYS A 602 -14.35 -45.16 -51.05
C LYS A 602 -14.00 -46.37 -51.93
N ARG A 603 -13.91 -47.55 -51.27
CA ARG A 603 -13.80 -48.95 -51.76
C ARG A 603 -12.36 -49.46 -51.92
N GLY A 604 -12.02 -50.65 -51.40
CA GLY A 604 -12.80 -51.65 -50.67
C GLY A 604 -11.93 -52.87 -50.31
N MET A 605 -12.41 -53.66 -49.33
CA MET A 605 -12.16 -55.10 -49.01
C MET A 605 -10.71 -55.63 -49.05
N GLU A 606 -10.22 -56.43 -48.11
CA GLU A 606 -10.81 -57.60 -47.45
C GLU A 606 -9.85 -58.14 -46.37
N GLY A 607 -10.34 -58.87 -45.36
CA GLY A 607 -9.52 -59.67 -44.44
C GLY A 607 -9.78 -59.46 -42.95
N VAL A 608 -10.64 -60.30 -42.37
CA VAL A 608 -11.01 -60.39 -40.94
C VAL A 608 -10.26 -61.61 -40.30
N PRO A 609 -10.54 -62.07 -39.06
CA PRO A 609 -9.74 -61.88 -37.83
C PRO A 609 -9.29 -63.22 -37.15
N GLU A 610 -8.57 -63.18 -36.01
CA GLU A 610 -8.68 -64.20 -34.94
C GLU A 610 -8.02 -63.71 -33.63
N ALA A 611 -8.78 -63.53 -32.52
CA ALA A 611 -9.03 -64.45 -31.38
C ALA A 611 -8.08 -64.21 -30.17
N ARG A 612 -8.53 -63.52 -29.11
CA ARG A 612 -9.04 -64.04 -27.80
C ARG A 612 -8.06 -64.96 -27.00
N ARG A 613 -7.39 -64.36 -25.97
CA ARG A 613 -7.28 -64.69 -24.50
C ARG A 613 -7.03 -66.17 -24.05
N PRO A 614 -6.62 -66.48 -22.78
CA PRO A 614 -6.02 -65.70 -21.65
C PRO A 614 -4.96 -66.47 -20.78
N LEU A 615 -4.60 -65.89 -19.61
CA LEU A 615 -4.13 -66.50 -18.33
C LEU A 615 -2.62 -66.77 -18.09
N GLY A 616 -2.05 -66.00 -17.14
CA GLY A 616 -1.52 -66.52 -15.87
C GLY A 616 -0.08 -67.07 -15.81
N GLY A 617 0.79 -66.43 -15.02
CA GLY A 617 2.04 -67.03 -14.54
C GLY A 617 3.00 -66.04 -13.88
N ARG A 618 3.19 -66.20 -12.57
CA ARG A 618 4.00 -65.35 -11.66
C ARG A 618 5.34 -66.05 -11.37
N ARG A 619 6.50 -65.38 -11.51
CA ARG A 619 7.63 -65.37 -10.54
C ARG A 619 8.88 -64.62 -11.05
N GLU A 620 9.25 -63.61 -10.24
CA GLU A 620 10.57 -63.25 -9.70
C GLU A 620 11.85 -63.37 -10.57
N SER A 621 12.54 -62.24 -10.80
CA SER A 621 13.83 -61.88 -10.16
C SER A 621 14.50 -60.68 -10.85
N GLY A 622 15.16 -59.80 -10.08
CA GLY A 622 16.16 -58.84 -10.59
C GLY A 622 15.94 -57.35 -10.29
N ARG A 623 16.44 -56.88 -9.13
CA ARG A 623 16.78 -55.47 -8.78
C ARG A 623 17.95 -55.01 -9.67
N GLY A 624 18.24 -53.75 -10.03
CA GLY A 624 17.79 -52.36 -9.81
C GLY A 624 18.67 -51.48 -10.75
N PRO A 625 18.94 -50.16 -10.53
CA PRO A 625 18.39 -49.21 -9.56
C PRO A 625 17.85 -47.90 -10.19
N LEU A 626 17.04 -47.20 -9.38
CA LEU A 626 16.63 -45.81 -9.55
C LEU A 626 17.80 -44.87 -9.23
N ALA A 627 17.98 -43.82 -10.05
CA ALA A 627 18.76 -42.63 -9.75
C ALA A 627 17.84 -41.42 -9.93
N GLY A 628 17.84 -40.38 -9.11
CA GLY A 628 18.59 -40.06 -7.90
C GLY A 628 18.08 -38.73 -7.39
N ASN A 629 17.74 -38.65 -6.10
CA ASN A 629 17.28 -37.45 -5.42
C ASN A 629 18.48 -36.50 -5.20
N PRO A 630 18.45 -35.25 -5.70
CA PRO A 630 19.56 -34.30 -5.59
C PRO A 630 19.75 -33.67 -4.19
N PHE A 631 18.96 -34.03 -3.17
CA PHE A 631 19.02 -33.43 -1.83
C PHE A 631 19.76 -34.28 -0.77
N ALA A 632 20.54 -35.27 -1.17
CA ALA A 632 21.23 -36.17 -0.22
C ALA A 632 22.55 -35.63 0.38
N ALA A 633 22.93 -34.36 0.14
CA ALA A 633 24.27 -33.86 0.49
C ALA A 633 24.30 -32.66 1.45
N LEU A 634 23.34 -32.52 2.37
CA LEU A 634 23.45 -31.56 3.48
C LEU A 634 22.88 -32.15 4.77
N GLY A 635 23.74 -32.82 5.54
CA GLY A 635 23.44 -33.29 6.88
C GLY A 635 24.65 -33.92 7.58
N ALA A 636 25.07 -33.28 8.67
CA ALA A 636 26.04 -33.68 9.69
C ALA A 636 27.53 -33.39 9.41
N GLY A 637 28.05 -32.44 10.19
CA GLY A 637 29.44 -31.99 10.28
C GLY A 637 29.50 -30.67 11.01
#